data_AF-A0A835ZVG8-F1
#
_entry.id   AF-A0A835ZVG8-F1
#
_cell.length_a   1.000
_cell.length_b   1.000
_cell.length_c   1.000
_cell.angle_alpha   90.00
_cell.angle_beta   90.00
_cell.angle_gamma   90.00
#
_symmetry.space_group_name_H-M   'P 1'
#
loop_
_entity.id
_entity.type
_entity.pdbx_description
1 polymer ?
#
loop_
_entity_poly.entity_id
_entity_poly.type
_entity_poly.pdbx_seq_one_letter_code
_entity_poly.pdbx_strand_id
1 'polypeptide(L)'
;MSFRIIKASKNLGYVEDKVSSLHILQSSVKWHRMEQSATSLWDAYAGLISNQAMILALNSSFVDPALQFETQLKIIKSSFKMAFAVTNLDEVREAGMNEGDENDLENLYQTILNIFEDTLLILVSKDVYKLQILKEMAVWMNEDNSHMQEEAMVVISRVLSFAARKVKGSSVGKTLLPPLLTDFVWSLLMKLSVPDQSIASEAATILKLTLECNAHKVTMVSKIVDTIYKQLCGDDSPILREAMLRVITLLTRTSPKKVIFQLMDYPVPADEYARDALRVLLNCSGLQEVDTALKRKNCWNQFSQVLFHHHGVYLVAKNWVNDPDPAVCKLSLQKIASMAPVINEIENVCSLLTSILDAFLSKDTTVVIRALITLRKLLDKLDKVTYSSLSTRIASSYCPLMDHGNEGIRSMAIHHFGQLLMDMSQYTWMLNNVVYAGLVPLILFLEDTEERVVKACKYTLKICASELKWSTSYFLKDEYYNFELVVLNICNNLLISHQKYIRNLISETLGFLESTRTYLRRGSVILLGYLAKLGGHLLLRDEIDVMLEAIDRVIRDEDPVIRELAEKTNKIFMEIAYKLTTSNIKQSFQRLSNFFYLKKLKLLYNYNPTKDPTGSPMGIKEIRNDKEAVINDNYEDGLATMVKKVAIIGAGISGLASIRSCLEEGLEPTCFERGEDVGGLWKFSDHVEEGRASIYQSVFTNSSKEMTCFPDFPFPDDFPNFMHNSKLQEYITMFAKEKNLLKYIQFKTIVSSVNKHPDFSTTGQWDVITEKDGKKESAVFDAVMICSGHHVYPNIPKESFPGIKLFKGTCFHSRDYKEPGIFKGKRVLVIGLGNSGCDIASELSHIAEKVIISSRSGSWVMSRVWDEGYPWDMLFITRFETFLKNTLPTVISDWWYMKQMNARFKHENYGLMPLNGALRKEPVFNDELPARILCGVVTIKPNVKEFTEDSAIFEDGTVFKSIDCVIFATGYSYAYPFLDDSIIKSRDNEVTLFKGIFPPPLEKPTLAVIGLVQSLGAVIPTTDLQSRWAVQVIKGTCPLPSVKDMMNDIDEKMGKKLKLFGKSDTIQTDYVVYMDELASFIGAKPNIPWLFLTDPKLALEVYFGPCTPYQFRLVGPGKWPGARKAILTQWDRLLKPMTTRVVGSPLKPCLFCNWFRPVLISVVSIAAFIVLF
;
A
#
# COMPACT_ATOMS: atom_id res chain seq x y z
N MET A 1 -51.82 -39.30 75.21
CA MET A 1 -52.44 -38.13 75.87
C MET A 1 -53.63 -37.53 75.08
N SER A 2 -54.44 -38.18 74.24
CA SER A 2 -54.69 -39.59 73.86
C SER A 2 -55.00 -40.56 75.01
N PHE A 3 -56.07 -41.34 74.83
CA PHE A 3 -56.45 -42.59 75.53
C PHE A 3 -56.86 -42.62 77.02
N ARG A 4 -57.14 -41.47 77.67
CA ARG A 4 -57.97 -41.43 78.92
C ARG A 4 -59.02 -40.27 78.94
N ILE A 5 -59.73 -40.07 77.83
CA ILE A 5 -60.99 -39.28 77.74
C ILE A 5 -62.20 -40.14 77.36
N ILE A 6 -61.95 -41.45 77.19
CA ILE A 6 -62.89 -42.54 77.44
C ILE A 6 -63.42 -42.44 78.90
N LYS A 7 -64.40 -41.56 79.19
CA LYS A 7 -65.26 -41.63 80.38
C LYS A 7 -66.59 -40.82 80.33
N ALA A 8 -67.19 -40.63 79.16
CA ALA A 8 -68.61 -40.36 79.02
C ALA A 8 -69.08 -40.82 77.63
N SER A 9 -70.14 -41.60 77.43
CA SER A 9 -70.94 -42.41 78.38
C SER A 9 -71.67 -43.47 77.54
N LYS A 10 -70.97 -44.46 76.98
CA LYS A 10 -70.73 -45.77 77.64
C LYS A 10 -71.97 -46.32 78.35
N ASN A 11 -72.81 -47.03 77.61
CA ASN A 11 -73.68 -48.11 78.11
C ASN A 11 -74.33 -48.84 76.92
N LEU A 12 -74.33 -50.19 76.97
CA LEU A 12 -75.24 -51.12 76.26
C LEU A 12 -75.23 -51.10 74.71
N GLY A 13 -74.93 -52.19 73.99
CA GLY A 13 -74.52 -53.55 74.38
C GLY A 13 -74.60 -54.51 73.17
N TYR A 14 -74.01 -55.71 73.29
CA TYR A 14 -73.95 -56.81 72.30
C TYR A 14 -72.99 -56.60 71.11
N VAL A 15 -71.90 -57.35 70.87
CA VAL A 15 -71.50 -58.75 71.23
C VAL A 15 -72.38 -59.77 70.49
N GLU A 16 -71.91 -60.73 69.67
CA GLU A 16 -70.58 -61.34 69.49
C GLU A 16 -70.42 -61.95 68.06
N ASP A 17 -69.19 -62.34 67.72
CA ASP A 17 -68.79 -63.39 66.76
C ASP A 17 -69.23 -63.42 65.28
N LYS A 18 -68.21 -63.61 64.43
CA LYS A 18 -68.12 -63.51 62.95
C LYS A 18 -67.98 -62.06 62.42
N VAL A 19 -66.91 -61.32 62.73
CA VAL A 19 -65.53 -61.74 63.07
C VAL A 19 -64.92 -62.72 62.05
N SER A 20 -64.93 -62.33 60.77
CA SER A 20 -63.82 -62.56 59.82
C SER A 20 -64.00 -61.80 58.50
N SER A 21 -65.24 -61.53 58.06
CA SER A 21 -65.50 -60.82 56.80
C SER A 21 -65.69 -59.31 56.94
N LEU A 22 -66.06 -58.80 58.11
CA LEU A 22 -66.45 -57.39 58.32
C LEU A 22 -65.37 -56.50 58.95
N HIS A 23 -64.34 -57.06 59.62
CA HIS A 23 -63.14 -56.27 59.95
C HIS A 23 -62.18 -56.12 58.76
N ILE A 24 -62.32 -56.97 57.72
CA ILE A 24 -61.62 -56.81 56.44
C ILE A 24 -62.03 -55.50 55.73
N LEU A 25 -63.20 -54.93 56.06
CA LEU A 25 -63.62 -53.61 55.56
C LEU A 25 -62.81 -52.46 56.18
N GLN A 26 -62.38 -52.55 57.44
CA GLN A 26 -61.52 -51.53 58.06
C GLN A 26 -60.04 -51.65 57.65
N SER A 27 -59.59 -52.84 57.24
CA SER A 27 -58.30 -53.02 56.56
C SER A 27 -58.38 -52.81 55.04
N SER A 28 -59.52 -52.32 54.51
CA SER A 28 -59.60 -51.98 53.10
C SER A 28 -58.79 -50.73 52.83
N VAL A 29 -57.96 -50.78 51.78
CA VAL A 29 -57.12 -49.64 51.33
C VAL A 29 -57.96 -48.36 51.15
N LYS A 30 -59.25 -48.50 50.80
CA LYS A 30 -60.19 -47.40 50.64
C LYS A 30 -60.45 -46.59 51.93
N TRP A 31 -60.63 -47.22 53.10
CA TRP A 31 -60.89 -46.46 54.33
C TRP A 31 -59.69 -45.61 54.77
N HIS A 32 -58.47 -46.15 54.70
CA HIS A 32 -57.27 -45.35 54.91
C HIS A 32 -57.04 -44.31 53.82
N ARG A 33 -57.33 -44.60 52.55
CA ARG A 33 -57.26 -43.60 51.45
C ARG A 33 -58.23 -42.44 51.72
N MET A 34 -59.45 -42.70 52.17
CA MET A 34 -60.44 -41.68 52.52
C MET A 34 -60.01 -40.85 53.74
N GLU A 35 -59.55 -41.49 54.83
CA GLU A 35 -59.06 -40.80 56.03
C GLU A 35 -57.85 -39.91 55.71
N GLN A 36 -56.92 -40.40 54.87
CA GLN A 36 -55.73 -39.66 54.46
C GLN A 36 -56.05 -38.50 53.50
N SER A 37 -56.95 -38.70 52.54
CA SER A 37 -57.43 -37.64 51.64
C SER A 37 -58.25 -36.58 52.37
N ALA A 38 -59.16 -36.98 53.27
CA ALA A 38 -59.94 -36.04 54.08
C ALA A 38 -59.04 -35.22 55.00
N THR A 39 -58.01 -35.83 55.60
CA THR A 39 -57.01 -35.12 56.42
C THR A 39 -56.22 -34.12 55.57
N SER A 40 -55.72 -34.52 54.39
CA SER A 40 -54.93 -33.61 53.53
C SER A 40 -55.76 -32.44 52.98
N LEU A 41 -57.03 -32.69 52.62
CA LEU A 41 -58.00 -31.66 52.25
C LEU A 41 -58.28 -30.70 53.42
N TRP A 42 -58.48 -31.24 54.62
CA TRP A 42 -58.78 -30.43 55.81
C TRP A 42 -57.58 -29.57 56.23
N ASP A 43 -56.36 -30.11 56.17
CA ASP A 43 -55.11 -29.37 56.42
C ASP A 43 -54.90 -28.26 55.38
N ALA A 44 -55.16 -28.53 54.09
CA ALA A 44 -55.10 -27.53 53.03
C ALA A 44 -56.15 -26.42 53.22
N TYR A 45 -57.40 -26.78 53.54
CA TYR A 45 -58.49 -25.85 53.82
C TYR A 45 -58.18 -24.95 55.03
N ALA A 46 -57.77 -25.54 56.16
CA ALA A 46 -57.40 -24.80 57.36
C ALA A 46 -56.17 -23.90 57.14
N GLY A 47 -55.15 -24.39 56.41
CA GLY A 47 -53.97 -23.63 56.04
C GLY A 47 -54.27 -22.44 55.12
N LEU A 48 -55.14 -22.62 54.13
CA LEU A 48 -55.57 -21.55 53.22
C LEU A 48 -56.38 -20.47 53.94
N ILE A 49 -57.32 -20.84 54.81
CA ILE A 49 -58.07 -19.86 55.63
C ILE A 49 -57.13 -19.09 56.56
N SER A 50 -56.16 -19.77 57.19
CA SER A 50 -55.15 -19.11 58.03
C SER A 50 -54.32 -18.10 57.22
N ASN A 51 -53.84 -18.49 56.04
CA ASN A 51 -53.10 -17.60 55.13
C ASN A 51 -53.95 -16.43 54.62
N GLN A 52 -55.22 -16.66 54.29
CA GLN A 52 -56.16 -15.61 53.86
C GLN A 52 -56.41 -14.61 55.00
N ALA A 53 -56.59 -15.09 56.23
CA ALA A 53 -56.72 -14.25 57.42
C ALA A 53 -55.44 -13.44 57.69
N MET A 54 -54.24 -14.04 57.53
CA MET A 54 -52.97 -13.32 57.61
C MET A 54 -52.87 -12.24 56.52
N ILE A 55 -53.23 -12.53 55.26
CA ILE A 55 -53.24 -11.55 54.17
C ILE A 55 -54.19 -10.39 54.47
N LEU A 56 -55.39 -10.68 54.99
CA LEU A 56 -56.36 -9.66 55.41
C LEU A 56 -55.83 -8.79 56.56
N ALA A 57 -55.16 -9.36 57.56
CA ALA A 57 -54.53 -8.62 58.65
C ALA A 57 -53.30 -7.80 58.20
N LEU A 58 -52.52 -8.30 57.24
CA LEU A 58 -51.39 -7.55 56.64
C LEU A 58 -51.89 -6.34 55.83
N ASN A 59 -53.07 -6.43 55.22
CA ASN A 59 -53.71 -5.33 54.49
C ASN A 59 -54.18 -4.18 55.40
N SER A 60 -54.19 -4.34 56.73
CA SER A 60 -54.55 -3.29 57.69
C SER A 60 -53.38 -2.77 58.55
N SER A 61 -52.20 -3.40 58.49
CA SER A 61 -51.16 -3.24 59.53
C SER A 61 -49.79 -2.74 59.04
N PHE A 62 -49.56 -2.59 57.73
CA PHE A 62 -48.25 -2.21 57.16
C PHE A 62 -48.23 -0.77 56.62
N VAL A 63 -47.09 -0.08 56.79
CA VAL A 63 -46.86 1.30 56.31
C VAL A 63 -46.10 1.35 54.97
N ASP A 64 -45.30 0.32 54.66
CA ASP A 64 -44.55 0.21 53.39
C ASP A 64 -45.23 -0.76 52.40
N PRO A 65 -45.72 -0.29 51.24
CA PRO A 65 -46.32 -1.14 50.21
C PRO A 65 -45.38 -2.19 49.60
N ALA A 66 -44.07 -1.92 49.51
CA ALA A 66 -43.13 -2.85 48.87
C ALA A 66 -42.86 -4.06 49.76
N LEU A 67 -42.55 -3.83 51.04
CA LEU A 67 -42.38 -4.89 52.04
C LEU A 67 -43.70 -5.66 52.29
N GLN A 68 -44.86 -4.97 52.24
CA GLN A 68 -46.17 -5.61 52.28
C GLN A 68 -46.35 -6.56 51.09
N PHE A 69 -46.03 -6.13 49.86
CA PHE A 69 -46.17 -6.94 48.66
C PHE A 69 -45.25 -8.17 48.67
N GLU A 70 -43.98 -8.03 49.07
CA GLU A 70 -43.05 -9.17 49.14
C GLU A 70 -43.51 -10.21 50.18
N THR A 71 -44.03 -9.75 51.32
CA THR A 71 -44.59 -10.63 52.37
C THR A 71 -45.85 -11.34 51.88
N GLN A 72 -46.75 -10.61 51.21
CA GLN A 72 -47.96 -11.19 50.59
C GLN A 72 -47.61 -12.22 49.51
N LEU A 73 -46.61 -11.95 48.67
CA LEU A 73 -46.14 -12.87 47.63
C LEU A 73 -45.61 -14.18 48.22
N LYS A 74 -44.87 -14.14 49.34
CA LYS A 74 -44.40 -15.34 50.05
C LYS A 74 -45.56 -16.17 50.62
N ILE A 75 -46.57 -15.52 51.19
CA ILE A 75 -47.77 -16.22 51.68
C ILE A 75 -48.56 -16.83 50.51
N ILE A 76 -48.74 -16.09 49.40
CA ILE A 76 -49.40 -16.62 48.20
C ILE A 76 -48.63 -17.79 47.58
N LYS A 77 -47.28 -17.77 47.56
CA LYS A 77 -46.49 -18.94 47.12
C LYS A 77 -46.72 -20.17 48.00
N SER A 78 -46.91 -19.96 49.31
CA SER A 78 -47.28 -21.03 50.26
C SER A 78 -48.70 -21.54 50.01
N SER A 79 -49.68 -20.64 49.88
CA SER A 79 -51.07 -20.98 49.55
C SER A 79 -51.21 -21.69 48.20
N PHE A 80 -50.46 -21.29 47.18
CA PHE A 80 -50.43 -21.96 45.88
C PHE A 80 -49.97 -23.42 46.02
N LYS A 81 -48.93 -23.67 46.82
CA LYS A 81 -48.49 -25.03 47.12
C LYS A 81 -49.54 -25.83 47.92
N MET A 82 -50.27 -25.22 48.84
CA MET A 82 -51.34 -25.92 49.56
C MET A 82 -52.55 -26.24 48.69
N ALA A 83 -52.99 -25.30 47.84
CA ALA A 83 -54.16 -25.47 46.98
C ALA A 83 -53.94 -26.52 45.87
N PHE A 84 -52.73 -26.59 45.30
CA PHE A 84 -52.43 -27.41 44.11
C PHE A 84 -51.50 -28.62 44.38
N ALA A 85 -51.15 -28.92 45.64
CA ALA A 85 -50.47 -30.17 46.01
C ALA A 85 -51.43 -31.29 46.48
N VAL A 86 -52.73 -31.01 46.53
CA VAL A 86 -53.77 -32.01 46.76
C VAL A 86 -53.90 -32.90 45.51
N THR A 87 -54.28 -34.16 45.70
CA THR A 87 -54.63 -35.09 44.61
C THR A 87 -55.78 -34.55 43.75
N ASN A 88 -55.84 -34.94 42.48
CA ASN A 88 -56.81 -34.41 41.53
C ASN A 88 -58.28 -34.76 41.90
N LEU A 89 -59.23 -34.03 41.31
CA LEU A 89 -60.67 -34.15 41.61
C LEU A 89 -61.23 -35.57 41.43
N ASP A 90 -60.74 -36.32 40.44
CA ASP A 90 -61.22 -37.68 40.17
C ASP A 90 -60.73 -38.68 41.24
N GLU A 91 -59.50 -38.52 41.73
CA GLU A 91 -58.98 -39.30 42.88
C GLU A 91 -59.68 -38.96 44.21
N VAL A 92 -60.19 -37.73 44.36
CA VAL A 92 -61.00 -37.33 45.53
C VAL A 92 -62.40 -37.97 45.47
N ARG A 93 -63.03 -38.01 44.29
CA ARG A 93 -64.31 -38.73 44.08
C ARG A 93 -64.18 -40.22 44.34
N GLU A 94 -63.11 -40.88 43.88
CA GLU A 94 -62.84 -42.30 44.16
C GLU A 94 -62.67 -42.64 45.66
N ALA A 95 -62.44 -41.64 46.51
CA ALA A 95 -62.18 -41.83 47.94
C ALA A 95 -63.47 -41.93 48.78
N GLY A 96 -64.60 -41.40 48.32
CA GLY A 96 -65.86 -41.46 49.06
C GLY A 96 -66.43 -42.87 49.20
N MET A 97 -67.21 -43.09 50.26
CA MET A 97 -67.84 -44.39 50.55
C MET A 97 -69.29 -44.46 50.05
N ASN A 98 -70.00 -43.33 50.05
CA ASN A 98 -71.40 -43.17 49.66
C ASN A 98 -71.58 -41.78 49.00
N GLU A 99 -72.66 -41.57 48.23
CA GLU A 99 -72.94 -40.29 47.55
C GLU A 99 -72.87 -39.04 48.47
N GLY A 100 -73.26 -39.18 49.75
CA GLY A 100 -73.14 -38.09 50.73
C GLY A 100 -71.69 -37.70 51.03
N ASP A 101 -70.83 -38.70 51.26
CA ASP A 101 -69.41 -38.50 51.57
C ASP A 101 -68.62 -38.01 50.35
N GLU A 102 -68.95 -38.52 49.14
CA GLU A 102 -68.38 -38.05 47.87
C GLU A 102 -68.70 -36.57 47.64
N ASN A 103 -69.97 -36.18 47.80
CA ASN A 103 -70.41 -34.80 47.63
C ASN A 103 -69.80 -33.86 48.69
N ASP A 104 -69.64 -34.30 49.94
CA ASP A 104 -69.00 -33.48 50.98
C ASP A 104 -67.49 -33.28 50.72
N LEU A 105 -66.79 -34.31 50.21
CA LEU A 105 -65.37 -34.21 49.83
C LEU A 105 -65.16 -33.36 48.56
N GLU A 106 -66.02 -33.49 47.55
CA GLU A 106 -65.99 -32.65 46.34
C GLU A 106 -66.28 -31.18 46.67
N ASN A 107 -67.28 -30.91 47.52
CA ASN A 107 -67.55 -29.56 48.00
C ASN A 107 -66.36 -28.98 48.78
N LEU A 108 -65.66 -29.78 49.60
CA LEU A 108 -64.46 -29.34 50.29
C LEU A 108 -63.32 -29.00 49.32
N TYR A 109 -63.06 -29.84 48.32
CA TYR A 109 -62.05 -29.60 47.26
C TYR A 109 -62.35 -28.33 46.45
N GLN A 110 -63.60 -28.14 46.01
CA GLN A 110 -64.00 -26.93 45.29
C GLN A 110 -63.91 -25.68 46.19
N THR A 111 -64.22 -25.82 47.48
CA THR A 111 -64.09 -24.70 48.44
C THR A 111 -62.61 -24.30 48.66
N ILE A 112 -61.67 -25.25 48.67
CA ILE A 112 -60.22 -25.00 48.72
C ILE A 112 -59.77 -24.14 47.53
N LEU A 113 -60.15 -24.50 46.30
CA LEU A 113 -59.82 -23.73 45.10
C LEU A 113 -60.48 -22.35 45.10
N ASN A 114 -61.75 -22.26 45.49
CA ASN A 114 -62.49 -21.00 45.58
C ASN A 114 -61.87 -20.05 46.62
N ILE A 115 -61.42 -20.54 47.79
CA ILE A 115 -60.73 -19.71 48.80
C ILE A 115 -59.40 -19.17 48.25
N PHE A 116 -58.67 -19.94 47.45
CA PHE A 116 -57.46 -19.46 46.80
C PHE A 116 -57.75 -18.41 45.72
N GLU A 117 -58.76 -18.65 44.86
CA GLU A 117 -59.24 -17.66 43.87
C GLU A 117 -59.68 -16.36 44.57
N ASP A 118 -60.54 -16.44 45.59
CA ASP A 118 -61.00 -15.29 46.38
C ASP A 118 -59.85 -14.53 47.05
N THR A 119 -58.80 -15.22 47.51
CA THR A 119 -57.63 -14.56 48.10
C THR A 119 -56.87 -13.72 47.05
N LEU A 120 -56.71 -14.24 45.83
CA LEU A 120 -56.12 -13.49 44.71
C LEU A 120 -57.03 -12.33 44.27
N LEU A 121 -58.35 -12.56 44.18
CA LEU A 121 -59.33 -11.54 43.87
C LEU A 121 -59.32 -10.41 44.93
N ILE A 122 -59.23 -10.73 46.22
CA ILE A 122 -59.10 -9.74 47.30
C ILE A 122 -57.88 -8.85 47.09
N LEU A 123 -56.70 -9.44 46.83
CA LEU A 123 -55.45 -8.70 46.60
C LEU A 123 -55.53 -7.79 45.37
N VAL A 124 -55.96 -8.33 44.23
CA VAL A 124 -56.09 -7.59 42.96
C VAL A 124 -57.23 -6.57 43.00
N SER A 125 -58.26 -6.81 43.82
CA SER A 125 -59.39 -5.88 43.96
C SER A 125 -59.02 -4.57 44.66
N LYS A 126 -58.03 -4.57 45.56
CA LYS A 126 -57.51 -3.36 46.21
C LYS A 126 -56.42 -2.70 45.37
N ASP A 127 -55.44 -3.49 44.89
CA ASP A 127 -54.23 -2.96 44.27
C ASP A 127 -53.95 -3.64 42.92
N VAL A 128 -54.21 -2.94 41.81
CA VAL A 128 -54.06 -3.50 40.45
C VAL A 128 -52.62 -3.93 40.13
N TYR A 129 -51.60 -3.32 40.74
CA TYR A 129 -50.20 -3.73 40.52
C TYR A 129 -49.90 -5.14 41.07
N LYS A 130 -50.72 -5.66 42.00
CA LYS A 130 -50.58 -7.02 42.54
C LYS A 130 -50.90 -8.12 41.51
N LEU A 131 -51.40 -7.76 40.31
CA LEU A 131 -51.42 -8.65 39.13
C LEU A 131 -50.05 -9.24 38.77
N GLN A 132 -48.93 -8.64 39.21
CA GLN A 132 -47.60 -9.23 39.06
C GLN A 132 -47.45 -10.61 39.73
N ILE A 133 -48.30 -10.95 40.71
CA ILE A 133 -48.36 -12.30 41.30
C ILE A 133 -48.63 -13.37 40.23
N LEU A 134 -49.44 -13.07 39.21
CA LEU A 134 -49.78 -14.03 38.14
C LEU A 134 -48.57 -14.40 37.28
N LYS A 135 -47.59 -13.49 37.13
CA LYS A 135 -46.32 -13.78 36.47
C LYS A 135 -45.49 -14.78 37.28
N GLU A 136 -45.45 -14.62 38.61
CA GLU A 136 -44.73 -15.54 39.48
C GLU A 136 -45.44 -16.91 39.57
N MET A 137 -46.78 -16.94 39.55
CA MET A 137 -47.54 -18.19 39.40
C MET A 137 -47.19 -18.93 38.10
N ALA A 138 -47.08 -18.23 36.97
CA ALA A 138 -46.65 -18.85 35.70
C ALA A 138 -45.23 -19.43 35.75
N VAL A 139 -44.35 -18.89 36.62
CA VAL A 139 -43.04 -19.51 36.91
C VAL A 139 -43.20 -20.75 37.78
N TRP A 140 -44.01 -20.69 38.85
CA TRP A 140 -44.22 -21.83 39.76
C TRP A 140 -44.92 -23.02 39.09
N MET A 141 -45.81 -22.77 38.12
CA MET A 141 -46.45 -23.79 37.27
C MET A 141 -45.46 -24.55 36.37
N ASN A 142 -44.27 -23.98 36.14
CA ASN A 142 -43.24 -24.57 35.29
C ASN A 142 -42.28 -25.49 36.08
N GLU A 143 -42.50 -25.66 37.39
CA GLU A 143 -41.57 -26.36 38.31
C GLU A 143 -41.96 -27.83 38.60
N ASP A 144 -43.24 -28.26 38.54
CA ASP A 144 -43.64 -29.69 38.36
C ASP A 144 -45.16 -29.90 38.15
N ASN A 145 -45.54 -31.06 37.59
CA ASN A 145 -46.91 -31.60 37.35
C ASN A 145 -47.90 -30.85 36.40
N SER A 146 -48.46 -31.58 35.43
CA SER A 146 -49.40 -31.06 34.41
C SER A 146 -50.79 -30.69 34.94
N HIS A 147 -51.36 -31.47 35.89
CA HIS A 147 -52.71 -31.20 36.41
C HIS A 147 -52.80 -29.83 37.10
N MET A 148 -51.69 -29.39 37.73
CA MET A 148 -51.60 -28.08 38.37
C MET A 148 -51.68 -26.94 37.36
N GLN A 149 -51.31 -27.18 36.09
CA GLN A 149 -51.28 -26.14 35.06
C GLN A 149 -52.68 -25.81 34.54
N GLU A 150 -53.58 -26.79 34.43
CA GLU A 150 -54.92 -26.59 33.88
C GLU A 150 -55.81 -25.79 34.86
N GLU A 151 -55.92 -26.26 36.11
CA GLU A 151 -56.69 -25.56 37.15
C GLU A 151 -56.09 -24.20 37.52
N ALA A 152 -54.77 -24.07 37.62
CA ALA A 152 -54.14 -22.76 37.84
C ALA A 152 -54.40 -21.79 36.67
N MET A 153 -54.46 -22.26 35.42
CA MET A 153 -54.83 -21.43 34.27
C MET A 153 -56.30 -21.00 34.30
N VAL A 154 -57.22 -21.82 34.80
CA VAL A 154 -58.62 -21.43 35.02
C VAL A 154 -58.69 -20.30 36.06
N VAL A 155 -57.99 -20.44 37.20
CA VAL A 155 -57.92 -19.38 38.23
C VAL A 155 -57.26 -18.11 37.68
N ILE A 156 -56.13 -18.20 36.97
CA ILE A 156 -55.46 -17.06 36.33
C ILE A 156 -56.40 -16.35 35.33
N SER A 157 -57.11 -17.12 34.50
CA SER A 157 -58.08 -16.59 33.51
C SER A 157 -59.24 -15.85 34.18
N ARG A 158 -59.79 -16.39 35.28
CA ARG A 158 -60.85 -15.74 36.06
C ARG A 158 -60.37 -14.47 36.76
N VAL A 159 -59.20 -14.49 37.41
CA VAL A 159 -58.60 -13.30 38.05
C VAL A 159 -58.28 -12.20 37.02
N LEU A 160 -57.75 -12.56 35.84
CA LEU A 160 -57.55 -11.63 34.74
C LEU A 160 -58.87 -11.08 34.19
N SER A 161 -59.89 -11.92 34.03
CA SER A 161 -61.23 -11.51 33.60
C SER A 161 -61.89 -10.55 34.59
N PHE A 162 -61.75 -10.80 35.90
CA PHE A 162 -62.21 -9.90 36.96
C PHE A 162 -61.47 -8.56 36.92
N ALA A 163 -60.14 -8.57 36.78
CA ALA A 163 -59.34 -7.35 36.67
C ALA A 163 -59.72 -6.54 35.41
N ALA A 164 -59.91 -7.21 34.27
CA ALA A 164 -60.33 -6.58 33.01
C ALA A 164 -61.74 -5.98 33.09
N ARG A 165 -62.68 -6.62 33.79
CA ARG A 165 -64.02 -6.06 34.05
C ARG A 165 -64.00 -4.89 35.02
N LYS A 166 -63.17 -4.94 36.07
CA LYS A 166 -63.06 -3.90 37.10
C LYS A 166 -62.37 -2.63 36.59
N VAL A 167 -61.39 -2.79 35.70
CA VAL A 167 -60.65 -1.68 35.07
C VAL A 167 -61.32 -1.31 33.74
N LYS A 168 -62.23 -0.32 33.75
CA LYS A 168 -62.90 0.17 32.53
C LYS A 168 -61.89 0.71 31.48
N GLY A 169 -61.50 -0.16 30.55
CA GLY A 169 -61.14 0.15 29.16
C GLY A 169 -59.89 0.97 28.85
N SER A 170 -59.01 1.32 29.80
CA SER A 170 -57.97 2.35 29.52
C SER A 170 -56.59 2.24 30.19
N SER A 171 -56.26 1.18 30.95
CA SER A 171 -54.96 1.14 31.67
C SER A 171 -54.15 -0.16 31.71
N VAL A 172 -54.58 -1.27 31.09
CA VAL A 172 -53.78 -2.53 31.08
C VAL A 172 -52.36 -2.31 30.54
N GLY A 173 -52.21 -1.48 29.49
CA GLY A 173 -50.92 -1.13 28.90
C GLY A 173 -50.13 -0.01 29.60
N LYS A 174 -50.67 0.63 30.66
CA LYS A 174 -49.93 1.63 31.45
C LYS A 174 -49.08 1.01 32.56
N THR A 175 -49.44 -0.16 33.06
CA THR A 175 -48.84 -0.77 34.27
C THR A 175 -47.84 -1.90 33.96
N LEU A 176 -47.75 -2.37 32.70
CA LEU A 176 -46.81 -3.41 32.27
C LEU A 176 -45.49 -2.81 31.76
N LEU A 177 -44.37 -3.41 32.19
CA LEU A 177 -43.02 -3.08 31.71
C LEU A 177 -42.79 -3.59 30.27
N PRO A 178 -41.93 -2.93 29.46
CA PRO A 178 -41.66 -3.33 28.07
C PRO A 178 -41.29 -4.81 27.82
N PRO A 179 -40.51 -5.50 28.69
CA PRO A 179 -40.23 -6.93 28.51
C PRO A 179 -41.49 -7.78 28.67
N LEU A 180 -42.26 -7.56 29.74
CA LEU A 180 -43.49 -8.31 30.03
C LEU A 180 -44.54 -8.13 28.93
N LEU A 181 -44.66 -6.93 28.35
CA LEU A 181 -45.51 -6.70 27.20
C LEU A 181 -45.03 -7.47 25.96
N THR A 182 -43.72 -7.59 25.78
CA THR A 182 -43.12 -8.32 24.65
C THR A 182 -43.31 -9.83 24.81
N ASP A 183 -43.15 -10.37 26.01
CA ASP A 183 -43.40 -11.79 26.32
C ASP A 183 -44.90 -12.14 26.21
N PHE A 184 -45.79 -11.22 26.60
CA PHE A 184 -47.24 -11.37 26.44
C PHE A 184 -47.65 -11.38 24.96
N VAL A 185 -47.14 -10.45 24.16
CA VAL A 185 -47.32 -10.42 22.69
C VAL A 185 -46.78 -11.71 22.05
N TRP A 186 -45.62 -12.20 22.49
CA TRP A 186 -45.03 -13.46 22.01
C TRP A 186 -45.89 -14.68 22.36
N SER A 187 -46.41 -14.75 23.58
CA SER A 187 -47.25 -15.86 24.07
C SER A 187 -48.58 -15.93 23.34
N LEU A 188 -49.23 -14.77 23.10
CA LEU A 188 -50.45 -14.69 22.28
C LEU A 188 -50.18 -15.12 20.83
N LEU A 189 -49.05 -14.71 20.25
CA LEU A 189 -48.67 -15.04 18.88
C LEU A 189 -48.40 -16.54 18.69
N MET A 190 -47.85 -17.22 19.70
CA MET A 190 -47.71 -18.69 19.68
C MET A 190 -49.05 -19.42 19.83
N LYS A 191 -50.04 -18.84 20.51
CA LYS A 191 -51.39 -19.42 20.65
C LYS A 191 -52.26 -19.27 19.39
N LEU A 192 -51.89 -18.41 18.44
CA LEU A 192 -52.53 -18.35 17.11
C LEU A 192 -52.28 -19.62 16.27
N SER A 193 -51.26 -20.41 16.59
CA SER A 193 -50.91 -21.67 15.89
C SER A 193 -51.52 -22.92 16.56
N VAL A 194 -52.51 -22.77 17.44
CA VAL A 194 -53.23 -23.88 18.10
C VAL A 194 -54.43 -24.32 17.23
N PRO A 195 -54.76 -25.62 17.12
CA PRO A 195 -55.85 -26.08 16.24
C PRO A 195 -57.26 -25.60 16.60
N ASP A 196 -57.46 -25.07 17.80
CA ASP A 196 -58.76 -24.58 18.29
C ASP A 196 -59.05 -23.16 17.74
N GLN A 197 -60.02 -23.08 16.82
CA GLN A 197 -60.45 -21.81 16.21
C GLN A 197 -61.04 -20.81 17.19
N SER A 198 -61.66 -21.25 18.30
CA SER A 198 -62.22 -20.36 19.32
C SER A 198 -61.07 -19.63 20.04
N ILE A 199 -60.09 -20.41 20.52
CA ILE A 199 -58.91 -19.89 21.21
C ILE A 199 -58.07 -18.99 20.28
N ALA A 200 -57.89 -19.38 19.01
CA ALA A 200 -57.17 -18.57 18.04
C ALA A 200 -57.86 -17.21 17.74
N SER A 201 -59.20 -17.19 17.66
CA SER A 201 -60.00 -15.98 17.42
C SER A 201 -59.94 -14.99 18.59
N GLU A 202 -60.05 -15.49 19.83
CA GLU A 202 -59.89 -14.67 21.04
C GLU A 202 -58.45 -14.14 21.17
N ALA A 203 -57.44 -14.99 20.95
CA ALA A 203 -56.03 -14.58 20.97
C ALA A 203 -55.73 -13.49 19.93
N ALA A 204 -56.28 -13.60 18.70
CA ALA A 204 -56.14 -12.57 17.67
C ALA A 204 -56.79 -11.23 18.08
N THR A 205 -57.96 -11.29 18.71
CA THR A 205 -58.69 -10.11 19.20
C THR A 205 -57.93 -9.40 20.32
N ILE A 206 -57.39 -10.15 21.29
CA ILE A 206 -56.59 -9.62 22.40
C ILE A 206 -55.26 -9.04 21.88
N LEU A 207 -54.59 -9.73 20.95
CA LEU A 207 -53.33 -9.28 20.35
C LEU A 207 -53.51 -7.95 19.59
N LYS A 208 -54.60 -7.82 18.81
CA LYS A 208 -54.98 -6.59 18.12
C LYS A 208 -55.17 -5.43 19.09
N LEU A 209 -56.03 -5.57 20.10
CA LEU A 209 -56.30 -4.53 21.09
C LEU A 209 -55.05 -4.13 21.89
N THR A 210 -54.17 -5.10 22.17
CA THR A 210 -52.91 -4.86 22.88
C THR A 210 -51.95 -3.99 22.06
N LEU A 211 -51.78 -4.32 20.77
CA LEU A 211 -50.87 -3.62 19.87
C LEU A 211 -51.41 -2.26 19.40
N GLU A 212 -52.71 -2.11 19.16
CA GLU A 212 -53.34 -0.85 18.76
C GLU A 212 -53.04 0.29 19.76
N CYS A 213 -52.94 -0.03 21.06
CA CYS A 213 -52.61 0.95 22.11
C CYS A 213 -51.13 0.99 22.51
N ASN A 214 -50.37 -0.12 22.37
CA ASN A 214 -49.05 -0.27 23.04
C ASN A 214 -47.88 -0.74 22.14
N ALA A 215 -48.05 -0.84 20.82
CA ALA A 215 -46.98 -1.32 19.92
C ALA A 215 -45.65 -0.54 20.01
N HIS A 216 -45.63 0.67 20.58
CA HIS A 216 -44.42 1.49 20.75
C HIS A 216 -43.54 1.04 21.93
N LYS A 217 -44.04 0.15 22.80
CA LYS A 217 -43.31 -0.42 23.95
C LYS A 217 -42.74 -1.83 23.68
N VAL A 218 -42.99 -2.40 22.50
CA VAL A 218 -42.51 -3.75 22.14
C VAL A 218 -41.05 -3.66 21.72
N THR A 219 -40.16 -4.42 22.38
CA THR A 219 -38.70 -4.29 22.17
C THR A 219 -38.15 -5.28 21.15
N MET A 220 -38.74 -6.47 21.01
CA MET A 220 -38.26 -7.54 20.13
C MET A 220 -38.95 -7.58 18.76
N VAL A 221 -39.30 -6.41 18.20
CA VAL A 221 -40.01 -6.29 16.90
C VAL A 221 -39.36 -7.14 15.79
N SER A 222 -38.03 -7.17 15.73
CA SER A 222 -37.28 -7.98 14.76
C SER A 222 -37.58 -9.48 14.82
N LYS A 223 -37.64 -10.05 16.02
CA LYS A 223 -37.86 -11.48 16.24
C LYS A 223 -39.32 -11.85 16.00
N ILE A 224 -40.23 -10.93 16.33
CA ILE A 224 -41.67 -11.06 16.07
C ILE A 224 -41.94 -11.08 14.56
N VAL A 225 -41.36 -10.15 13.78
CA VAL A 225 -41.53 -10.13 12.31
C VAL A 225 -40.94 -11.37 11.63
N ASP A 226 -39.78 -11.87 12.07
CA ASP A 226 -39.18 -13.14 11.59
C ASP A 226 -40.05 -14.37 11.91
N THR A 227 -40.64 -14.42 13.11
CA THR A 227 -41.54 -15.52 13.50
C THR A 227 -42.83 -15.50 12.66
N ILE A 228 -43.42 -14.31 12.47
CA ILE A 228 -44.60 -14.13 11.61
C ILE A 228 -44.30 -14.58 10.17
N TYR A 229 -43.17 -14.16 9.61
CA TYR A 229 -42.78 -14.55 8.26
C TYR A 229 -42.66 -16.08 8.12
N LYS A 230 -42.03 -16.75 9.09
CA LYS A 230 -41.89 -18.21 9.12
C LYS A 230 -43.23 -18.94 9.26
N GLN A 231 -44.15 -18.42 10.07
CA GLN A 231 -45.49 -18.99 10.22
C GLN A 231 -46.32 -18.80 8.93
N LEU A 232 -46.26 -17.62 8.30
CA LEU A 232 -46.92 -17.35 7.00
C LEU A 232 -46.38 -18.22 5.85
N CYS A 233 -45.14 -18.71 5.94
CA CYS A 233 -44.57 -19.63 4.95
C CYS A 233 -45.00 -21.11 5.15
N GLY A 234 -45.74 -21.43 6.22
CA GLY A 234 -46.02 -22.81 6.62
C GLY A 234 -47.48 -23.17 6.88
N ASP A 235 -48.42 -22.22 6.82
CA ASP A 235 -49.83 -22.45 7.18
C ASP A 235 -50.77 -21.53 6.35
N ASP A 236 -51.80 -22.12 5.73
CA ASP A 236 -52.72 -21.48 4.77
C ASP A 236 -53.97 -20.84 5.42
N SER A 237 -54.06 -20.85 6.76
CA SER A 237 -55.25 -20.36 7.48
C SER A 237 -55.58 -18.87 7.20
N PRO A 238 -56.79 -18.53 6.69
CA PRO A 238 -57.13 -17.15 6.32
C PRO A 238 -57.24 -16.21 7.53
N ILE A 239 -57.66 -16.72 8.69
CA ILE A 239 -57.75 -15.94 9.95
C ILE A 239 -56.35 -15.60 10.45
N LEU A 240 -55.43 -16.57 10.41
CA LEU A 240 -54.02 -16.40 10.77
C LEU A 240 -53.37 -15.32 9.89
N ARG A 241 -53.58 -15.42 8.58
CA ARG A 241 -53.11 -14.47 7.56
C ARG A 241 -53.62 -13.04 7.80
N GLU A 242 -54.91 -12.85 8.07
CA GLU A 242 -55.44 -11.49 8.33
C GLU A 242 -54.85 -10.90 9.62
N ALA A 243 -54.81 -11.69 10.70
CA ALA A 243 -54.24 -11.26 11.98
C ALA A 243 -52.76 -10.87 11.83
N MET A 244 -51.95 -11.71 11.18
CA MET A 244 -50.51 -11.49 11.00
C MET A 244 -50.18 -10.27 10.14
N LEU A 245 -50.89 -10.06 9.02
CA LEU A 245 -50.73 -8.85 8.20
C LEU A 245 -51.11 -7.58 8.97
N ARG A 246 -52.15 -7.66 9.84
CA ARG A 246 -52.54 -6.54 10.70
C ARG A 246 -51.50 -6.27 11.79
N VAL A 247 -50.89 -7.30 12.38
CA VAL A 247 -49.79 -7.18 13.36
C VAL A 247 -48.57 -6.51 12.73
N ILE A 248 -48.13 -6.94 11.53
CA ILE A 248 -47.03 -6.27 10.80
C ILE A 248 -47.37 -4.80 10.53
N THR A 249 -48.60 -4.49 10.14
CA THR A 249 -49.06 -3.12 9.89
C THR A 249 -49.01 -2.27 11.16
N LEU A 250 -49.39 -2.81 12.32
CA LEU A 250 -49.37 -2.10 13.61
C LEU A 250 -47.94 -1.90 14.13
N LEU A 251 -47.07 -2.91 14.01
CA LEU A 251 -45.64 -2.80 14.36
C LEU A 251 -44.87 -1.85 13.43
N THR A 252 -45.29 -1.76 12.16
CA THR A 252 -44.74 -0.77 11.23
C THR A 252 -44.98 0.66 11.71
N ARG A 253 -46.16 0.97 12.27
CA ARG A 253 -46.47 2.33 12.73
C ARG A 253 -45.52 2.84 13.82
N THR A 254 -44.75 1.96 14.47
CA THR A 254 -43.86 2.31 15.57
C THR A 254 -42.37 2.18 15.25
N SER A 255 -41.99 1.46 14.19
CA SER A 255 -40.59 1.38 13.71
C SER A 255 -40.49 1.04 12.21
N PRO A 256 -41.04 1.89 11.32
CA PRO A 256 -41.29 1.53 9.93
C PRO A 256 -40.01 1.16 9.17
N LYS A 257 -38.95 1.95 9.34
CA LYS A 257 -37.66 1.75 8.65
C LYS A 257 -36.96 0.44 9.06
N LYS A 258 -37.10 0.02 10.32
CA LYS A 258 -36.50 -1.22 10.85
C LYS A 258 -37.25 -2.46 10.34
N VAL A 259 -38.58 -2.39 10.28
CA VAL A 259 -39.42 -3.45 9.69
C VAL A 259 -39.16 -3.58 8.19
N ILE A 260 -39.03 -2.46 7.46
CA ILE A 260 -38.66 -2.47 6.03
C ILE A 260 -37.33 -3.18 5.78
N PHE A 261 -36.27 -2.87 6.56
CA PHE A 261 -34.97 -3.55 6.39
C PHE A 261 -35.06 -5.07 6.53
N GLN A 262 -35.82 -5.56 7.52
CA GLN A 262 -36.00 -7.00 7.74
C GLN A 262 -36.81 -7.66 6.62
N LEU A 263 -37.86 -7.00 6.13
CA LEU A 263 -38.62 -7.49 4.98
C LEU A 263 -37.76 -7.56 3.70
N MET A 264 -36.69 -6.77 3.62
CA MET A 264 -35.69 -6.82 2.54
C MET A 264 -34.55 -7.83 2.78
N ASP A 265 -34.53 -8.55 3.90
CA ASP A 265 -33.59 -9.66 4.17
C ASP A 265 -34.15 -11.03 3.76
N TYR A 266 -35.47 -11.18 3.60
CA TYR A 266 -36.07 -12.43 3.11
C TYR A 266 -35.92 -12.55 1.59
N PRO A 267 -35.48 -13.72 1.06
CA PRO A 267 -35.46 -13.98 -0.37
C PRO A 267 -36.91 -14.11 -0.85
N VAL A 268 -37.43 -13.05 -1.46
CA VAL A 268 -38.79 -12.99 -2.00
C VAL A 268 -39.01 -14.15 -2.98
N PRO A 269 -39.81 -15.18 -2.65
CA PRO A 269 -40.45 -15.97 -3.69
C PRO A 269 -41.42 -15.03 -4.43
N ALA A 270 -41.69 -15.28 -5.70
CA ALA A 270 -42.42 -14.36 -6.57
C ALA A 270 -43.93 -14.27 -6.24
N ASP A 271 -44.24 -13.71 -5.08
CA ASP A 271 -45.57 -13.61 -4.50
C ASP A 271 -45.95 -12.13 -4.36
N GLU A 272 -47.13 -11.76 -4.84
CA GLU A 272 -47.55 -10.35 -4.94
C GLU A 272 -47.64 -9.68 -3.56
N TYR A 273 -47.92 -10.47 -2.52
CA TYR A 273 -48.15 -9.99 -1.15
C TYR A 273 -46.94 -9.31 -0.51
N ALA A 274 -45.72 -9.85 -0.67
CA ALA A 274 -44.51 -9.25 -0.11
C ALA A 274 -44.17 -7.92 -0.81
N ARG A 275 -44.43 -7.85 -2.12
CA ARG A 275 -44.24 -6.66 -2.96
C ARG A 275 -45.22 -5.55 -2.58
N ASP A 276 -46.51 -5.88 -2.46
CA ASP A 276 -47.55 -4.91 -2.11
C ASP A 276 -47.44 -4.46 -0.65
N ALA A 277 -47.07 -5.36 0.27
CA ALA A 277 -46.69 -4.96 1.62
C ALA A 277 -45.55 -3.93 1.57
N LEU A 278 -44.40 -4.24 0.95
CA LEU A 278 -43.26 -3.33 0.88
C LEU A 278 -43.62 -1.97 0.23
N ARG A 279 -44.49 -1.97 -0.78
CA ARG A 279 -45.00 -0.76 -1.45
C ARG A 279 -45.92 0.08 -0.56
N VAL A 280 -46.83 -0.54 0.20
CA VAL A 280 -47.65 0.16 1.20
C VAL A 280 -46.75 0.74 2.31
N LEU A 281 -45.78 -0.05 2.78
CA LEU A 281 -44.83 0.34 3.81
C LEU A 281 -43.98 1.55 3.40
N LEU A 282 -43.44 1.59 2.19
CA LEU A 282 -42.69 2.75 1.67
C LEU A 282 -43.54 4.02 1.62
N ASN A 283 -44.81 3.91 1.20
CA ASN A 283 -45.74 5.04 1.18
C ASN A 283 -46.10 5.54 2.59
N CYS A 284 -46.27 4.63 3.57
CA CYS A 284 -46.47 4.99 4.98
C CYS A 284 -45.20 5.52 5.67
N SER A 285 -44.01 5.26 5.12
CA SER A 285 -42.71 5.65 5.71
C SER A 285 -42.19 7.00 5.24
N GLY A 286 -42.95 7.73 4.42
CA GLY A 286 -42.50 8.97 3.79
C GLY A 286 -41.53 8.79 2.62
N LEU A 287 -41.29 7.55 2.15
CA LEU A 287 -40.38 7.23 1.03
C LEU A 287 -41.10 7.13 -0.32
N GLN A 288 -42.06 8.02 -0.56
CA GLN A 288 -42.81 8.07 -1.83
C GLN A 288 -41.90 8.30 -3.04
N GLU A 289 -40.77 9.00 -2.86
CA GLU A 289 -39.74 9.19 -3.89
C GLU A 289 -39.02 7.90 -4.25
N VAL A 290 -38.78 7.00 -3.29
CA VAL A 290 -38.13 5.69 -3.54
C VAL A 290 -39.10 4.76 -4.28
N ASP A 291 -40.36 4.69 -3.87
CA ASP A 291 -41.40 3.98 -4.62
C ASP A 291 -41.53 4.54 -6.06
N THR A 292 -41.46 5.86 -6.21
CA THR A 292 -41.48 6.52 -7.54
C THR A 292 -40.24 6.20 -8.38
N ALA A 293 -39.04 6.14 -7.79
CA ALA A 293 -37.81 5.75 -8.48
C ALA A 293 -37.85 4.28 -8.93
N LEU A 294 -38.31 3.38 -8.06
CA LEU A 294 -38.49 1.95 -8.37
C LEU A 294 -39.54 1.71 -9.46
N LYS A 295 -40.65 2.47 -9.44
CA LYS A 295 -41.65 2.47 -10.53
C LYS A 295 -41.07 2.96 -11.85
N ARG A 296 -40.33 4.09 -11.87
CA ARG A 296 -39.73 4.66 -13.10
C ARG A 296 -38.79 3.68 -13.81
N LYS A 297 -38.09 2.83 -13.06
CA LYS A 297 -37.20 1.78 -13.59
C LYS A 297 -37.85 0.40 -13.73
N ASN A 298 -39.17 0.30 -13.58
CA ASN A 298 -39.93 -0.97 -13.64
C ASN A 298 -39.48 -2.06 -12.64
N CYS A 299 -38.71 -1.68 -11.60
CA CYS A 299 -38.06 -2.64 -10.69
C CYS A 299 -39.07 -3.49 -9.92
N TRP A 300 -40.27 -2.98 -9.62
CA TRP A 300 -41.30 -3.73 -8.90
C TRP A 300 -41.74 -5.00 -9.62
N ASN A 301 -41.89 -4.95 -10.95
CA ASN A 301 -42.30 -6.10 -11.76
C ASN A 301 -41.16 -7.12 -11.95
N GLN A 302 -39.91 -6.67 -11.77
CA GLN A 302 -38.70 -7.48 -11.91
C GLN A 302 -38.02 -7.79 -10.56
N PHE A 303 -38.68 -7.50 -9.43
CA PHE A 303 -38.08 -7.55 -8.08
C PHE A 303 -37.71 -8.97 -7.61
N SER A 304 -38.22 -10.01 -8.30
CA SER A 304 -37.82 -11.41 -8.13
C SER A 304 -36.47 -11.75 -8.79
N GLN A 305 -35.94 -10.87 -9.64
CA GLN A 305 -34.60 -11.02 -10.22
C GLN A 305 -33.55 -10.41 -9.28
N VAL A 306 -32.51 -11.19 -8.98
CA VAL A 306 -31.45 -10.88 -8.01
C VAL A 306 -30.84 -9.47 -8.22
N LEU A 307 -30.56 -9.09 -9.46
CA LEU A 307 -29.98 -7.79 -9.82
C LEU A 307 -30.90 -6.60 -9.45
N PHE A 308 -32.20 -6.73 -9.69
CA PHE A 308 -33.19 -5.68 -9.40
C PHE A 308 -33.53 -5.59 -7.92
N HIS A 309 -33.53 -6.72 -7.21
CA HIS A 309 -33.57 -6.75 -5.75
C HIS A 309 -32.39 -5.95 -5.16
N HIS A 310 -31.16 -6.20 -5.64
CA HIS A 310 -29.99 -5.42 -5.22
C HIS A 310 -30.13 -3.92 -5.55
N HIS A 311 -30.61 -3.54 -6.74
CA HIS A 311 -30.82 -2.12 -7.05
C HIS A 311 -31.83 -1.44 -6.11
N GLY A 312 -32.90 -2.14 -5.72
CA GLY A 312 -33.87 -1.64 -4.76
C GLY A 312 -33.33 -1.52 -3.33
N VAL A 313 -32.55 -2.50 -2.90
CA VAL A 313 -31.79 -2.48 -1.64
C VAL A 313 -30.84 -1.28 -1.59
N TYR A 314 -30.11 -1.00 -2.67
CA TYR A 314 -29.22 0.15 -2.78
C TYR A 314 -29.95 1.49 -2.59
N LEU A 315 -31.06 1.71 -3.32
CA LEU A 315 -31.81 2.97 -3.27
C LEU A 315 -32.36 3.27 -1.86
N VAL A 316 -32.91 2.26 -1.19
CA VAL A 316 -33.41 2.38 0.19
C VAL A 316 -32.26 2.64 1.16
N ALA A 317 -31.23 1.79 1.14
CA ALA A 317 -30.15 1.87 2.12
C ALA A 317 -29.35 3.17 1.99
N LYS A 318 -29.05 3.63 0.76
CA LYS A 318 -28.36 4.91 0.50
C LYS A 318 -29.06 6.10 1.16
N ASN A 319 -30.38 6.19 1.02
CA ASN A 319 -31.17 7.30 1.54
C ASN A 319 -31.29 7.29 3.08
N TRP A 320 -30.93 6.18 3.73
CA TRP A 320 -31.01 5.98 5.18
C TRP A 320 -29.64 5.85 5.86
N VAL A 321 -28.53 6.03 5.13
CA VAL A 321 -27.17 6.06 5.72
C VAL A 321 -27.01 7.19 6.75
N ASN A 322 -27.68 8.33 6.50
CA ASN A 322 -27.61 9.54 7.32
C ASN A 322 -28.95 9.86 8.02
N ASP A 323 -29.69 8.82 8.42
CA ASP A 323 -30.96 8.96 9.13
C ASP A 323 -30.77 9.58 10.53
N PRO A 324 -31.74 10.34 11.08
CA PRO A 324 -31.67 10.78 12.47
C PRO A 324 -31.74 9.64 13.51
N ASP A 325 -32.18 8.42 13.16
CA ASP A 325 -32.06 7.24 14.04
C ASP A 325 -30.73 6.48 13.78
N PRO A 326 -29.78 6.44 14.73
CA PRO A 326 -28.51 5.74 14.56
C PRO A 326 -28.65 4.22 14.32
N ALA A 327 -29.73 3.60 14.77
CA ALA A 327 -30.01 2.19 14.49
C ALA A 327 -30.36 1.98 13.00
N VAL A 328 -31.06 2.94 12.39
CA VAL A 328 -31.38 2.93 10.95
C VAL A 328 -30.10 3.16 10.12
N CYS A 329 -29.21 4.06 10.54
CA CYS A 329 -27.91 4.24 9.90
C CYS A 329 -27.07 2.96 9.92
N LYS A 330 -26.98 2.29 11.08
CA LYS A 330 -26.23 1.04 11.25
C LYS A 330 -26.77 -0.11 10.38
N LEU A 331 -28.09 -0.24 10.26
CA LEU A 331 -28.73 -1.22 9.37
C LEU A 331 -28.47 -0.88 7.89
N SER A 332 -28.58 0.39 7.51
CA SER A 332 -28.28 0.86 6.14
C SER A 332 -26.85 0.53 5.72
N LEU A 333 -25.88 0.91 6.55
CA LEU A 333 -24.46 0.63 6.33
C LEU A 333 -24.14 -0.88 6.32
N GLN A 334 -24.84 -1.68 7.14
CA GLN A 334 -24.74 -3.14 7.11
C GLN A 334 -25.26 -3.73 5.81
N LYS A 335 -26.42 -3.28 5.33
CA LYS A 335 -27.02 -3.79 4.09
C LYS A 335 -26.18 -3.39 2.87
N ILE A 336 -25.66 -2.16 2.84
CA ILE A 336 -24.67 -1.72 1.84
C ILE A 336 -23.42 -2.60 1.87
N ALA A 337 -22.89 -2.94 3.05
CA ALA A 337 -21.72 -3.82 3.16
C ALA A 337 -21.96 -5.25 2.62
N SER A 338 -23.21 -5.74 2.64
CA SER A 338 -23.56 -7.04 2.03
C SER A 338 -23.61 -7.01 0.49
N MET A 339 -23.72 -5.82 -0.11
CA MET A 339 -23.73 -5.61 -1.56
C MET A 339 -22.32 -5.57 -2.20
N ALA A 340 -21.26 -5.69 -1.41
CA ALA A 340 -19.88 -5.61 -1.89
C ALA A 340 -19.55 -6.51 -3.12
N PRO A 341 -20.11 -7.73 -3.30
CA PRO A 341 -19.86 -8.54 -4.49
C PRO A 341 -20.37 -7.95 -5.80
N VAL A 342 -21.46 -7.16 -5.75
CA VAL A 342 -22.17 -6.58 -6.92
C VAL A 342 -21.99 -5.06 -7.01
N ILE A 343 -21.06 -4.48 -6.25
CA ILE A 343 -20.91 -3.01 -6.11
C ILE A 343 -20.68 -2.31 -7.46
N ASN A 344 -19.97 -2.94 -8.39
CA ASN A 344 -19.66 -2.38 -9.71
C ASN A 344 -20.84 -2.44 -10.71
N GLU A 345 -21.88 -3.21 -10.39
CA GLU A 345 -23.11 -3.30 -11.18
C GLU A 345 -24.14 -2.23 -10.77
N ILE A 346 -23.85 -1.48 -9.70
CA ILE A 346 -24.74 -0.43 -9.18
C ILE A 346 -24.53 0.88 -9.94
N GLU A 347 -25.59 1.36 -10.58
CA GLU A 347 -25.60 2.68 -11.22
C GLU A 347 -25.31 3.81 -10.21
N ASN A 348 -24.22 4.55 -10.47
CA ASN A 348 -23.74 5.70 -9.70
C ASN A 348 -23.17 5.38 -8.29
N VAL A 349 -22.19 4.46 -8.23
CA VAL A 349 -21.40 4.11 -7.03
C VAL A 349 -20.79 5.33 -6.32
N CYS A 350 -20.34 6.35 -7.06
CA CYS A 350 -19.75 7.58 -6.51
C CYS A 350 -20.68 8.30 -5.52
N SER A 351 -21.98 8.29 -5.81
CA SER A 351 -23.01 8.88 -4.95
C SER A 351 -23.26 8.02 -3.70
N LEU A 352 -23.13 6.69 -3.79
CA LEU A 352 -23.19 5.80 -2.62
C LEU A 352 -22.04 6.04 -1.66
N LEU A 353 -20.80 6.07 -2.17
CA LEU A 353 -19.63 6.30 -1.33
C LEU A 353 -19.68 7.68 -0.68
N THR A 354 -20.17 8.71 -1.39
CA THR A 354 -20.41 10.03 -0.82
C THR A 354 -21.30 9.94 0.43
N SER A 355 -22.45 9.27 0.35
CA SER A 355 -23.35 9.12 1.51
C SER A 355 -22.71 8.37 2.69
N ILE A 356 -21.80 7.42 2.43
CA ILE A 356 -21.03 6.72 3.48
C ILE A 356 -19.99 7.65 4.12
N LEU A 357 -19.35 8.53 3.34
CA LEU A 357 -18.42 9.53 3.88
C LEU A 357 -19.15 10.57 4.74
N ASP A 358 -20.37 10.96 4.37
CA ASP A 358 -21.20 11.88 5.17
C ASP A 358 -21.52 11.29 6.56
N ALA A 359 -21.66 9.95 6.68
CA ALA A 359 -21.87 9.27 7.97
C ALA A 359 -20.68 9.36 8.94
N PHE A 360 -19.49 9.75 8.47
CA PHE A 360 -18.34 10.04 9.35
C PHE A 360 -18.56 11.29 10.21
N LEU A 361 -19.52 12.15 9.84
CA LEU A 361 -19.91 13.36 10.60
C LEU A 361 -20.97 13.07 11.68
N SER A 362 -21.37 11.80 11.87
CA SER A 362 -22.35 11.41 12.87
C SER A 362 -21.84 11.61 14.29
N LYS A 363 -22.73 12.09 15.19
CA LYS A 363 -22.45 12.19 16.64
C LYS A 363 -22.44 10.83 17.34
N ASP A 364 -22.98 9.77 16.73
CA ASP A 364 -22.96 8.42 17.26
C ASP A 364 -21.70 7.67 16.79
N THR A 365 -20.80 7.40 17.73
CA THR A 365 -19.52 6.70 17.49
C THR A 365 -19.69 5.32 16.85
N THR A 366 -20.79 4.61 17.16
CA THR A 366 -21.07 3.28 16.60
C THR A 366 -21.52 3.36 15.14
N VAL A 367 -22.11 4.49 14.70
CA VAL A 367 -22.38 4.77 13.28
C VAL A 367 -21.06 5.03 12.54
N VAL A 368 -20.18 5.86 13.08
CA VAL A 368 -18.87 6.16 12.45
C VAL A 368 -18.01 4.90 12.32
N ILE A 369 -17.91 4.08 13.37
CA ILE A 369 -17.20 2.78 13.31
C ILE A 369 -17.82 1.86 12.24
N ARG A 370 -19.16 1.81 12.14
CA ARG A 370 -19.85 1.00 11.13
C ARG A 370 -19.58 1.51 9.71
N ALA A 371 -19.58 2.83 9.51
CA ALA A 371 -19.25 3.47 8.24
C ALA A 371 -17.83 3.15 7.79
N LEU A 372 -16.84 3.25 8.70
CA LEU A 372 -15.44 2.90 8.44
C LEU A 372 -15.28 1.44 7.97
N ILE A 373 -15.96 0.50 8.63
CA ILE A 373 -15.95 -0.94 8.25
C ILE A 373 -16.63 -1.15 6.90
N THR A 374 -17.79 -0.52 6.67
CA THR A 374 -18.54 -0.63 5.41
C THR A 374 -17.72 -0.10 4.24
N LEU A 375 -17.09 1.07 4.38
CA LEU A 375 -16.27 1.65 3.32
C LEU A 375 -15.07 0.76 2.94
N ARG A 376 -14.34 0.21 3.92
CA ARG A 376 -13.21 -0.71 3.63
C ARG A 376 -13.68 -1.93 2.84
N LYS A 377 -14.79 -2.56 3.24
CA LYS A 377 -15.36 -3.73 2.54
C LYS A 377 -15.76 -3.45 1.09
N LEU A 378 -16.19 -2.22 0.78
CA LEU A 378 -16.49 -1.83 -0.60
C LEU A 378 -15.22 -1.55 -1.40
N LEU A 379 -14.25 -0.85 -0.80
CA LEU A 379 -13.00 -0.45 -1.47
C LEU A 379 -12.24 -1.65 -2.05
N ASP A 380 -12.21 -2.78 -1.35
CA ASP A 380 -11.58 -4.03 -1.81
C ASP A 380 -12.26 -4.68 -3.05
N LYS A 381 -13.41 -4.14 -3.49
CA LYS A 381 -14.23 -4.68 -4.60
C LYS A 381 -14.51 -3.69 -5.72
N LEU A 382 -14.13 -2.42 -5.60
CA LEU A 382 -14.31 -1.42 -6.65
C LEU A 382 -13.42 -1.68 -7.86
N ASP A 383 -13.90 -1.35 -9.04
CA ASP A 383 -13.06 -1.26 -10.23
C ASP A 383 -12.00 -0.14 -10.11
N LYS A 384 -10.90 -0.28 -10.86
CA LYS A 384 -9.74 0.65 -10.78
C LYS A 384 -10.09 2.10 -11.16
N VAL A 385 -11.02 2.32 -12.09
CA VAL A 385 -11.40 3.65 -12.57
C VAL A 385 -12.18 4.36 -11.48
N THR A 386 -13.24 3.73 -10.96
CA THR A 386 -14.06 4.25 -9.86
C THR A 386 -13.21 4.51 -8.62
N TYR A 387 -12.35 3.56 -8.23
CA TYR A 387 -11.43 3.69 -7.10
C TYR A 387 -10.51 4.92 -7.24
N SER A 388 -9.84 5.06 -8.39
CA SER A 388 -8.89 6.16 -8.62
C SER A 388 -9.57 7.53 -8.45
N SER A 389 -10.77 7.71 -9.01
CA SER A 389 -11.51 8.98 -8.99
C SER A 389 -11.94 9.44 -7.58
N LEU A 390 -12.17 8.51 -6.65
CA LEU A 390 -12.68 8.80 -5.31
C LEU A 390 -11.60 8.78 -4.23
N SER A 391 -10.45 8.17 -4.52
CA SER A 391 -9.33 7.96 -3.59
C SER A 391 -8.92 9.21 -2.79
N THR A 392 -8.68 10.35 -3.44
CA THR A 392 -8.34 11.62 -2.75
C THR A 392 -9.44 12.08 -1.80
N ARG A 393 -10.72 11.98 -2.21
CA ARG A 393 -11.86 12.41 -1.38
C ARG A 393 -12.02 11.52 -0.15
N ILE A 394 -11.80 10.21 -0.31
CA ILE A 394 -11.77 9.26 0.80
C ILE A 394 -10.61 9.58 1.75
N ALA A 395 -9.42 9.84 1.23
CA ALA A 395 -8.27 10.18 2.07
C ALA A 395 -8.48 11.45 2.89
N SER A 396 -9.02 12.51 2.28
CA SER A 396 -9.41 13.75 2.98
C SER A 396 -10.47 13.51 4.05
N SER A 397 -11.38 12.54 3.88
CA SER A 397 -12.41 12.21 4.87
C SER A 397 -11.86 11.49 6.11
N TYR A 398 -10.72 10.81 6.01
CA TYR A 398 -10.07 10.18 7.17
C TYR A 398 -9.35 11.20 8.08
N CYS A 399 -8.82 12.29 7.53
CA CYS A 399 -7.99 13.23 8.28
C CYS A 399 -8.72 13.85 9.51
N PRO A 400 -9.98 14.33 9.43
CA PRO A 400 -10.73 14.79 10.60
C PRO A 400 -10.99 13.70 11.65
N LEU A 401 -11.14 12.44 11.22
CA LEU A 401 -11.34 11.31 12.13
C LEU A 401 -10.05 10.91 12.87
N MET A 402 -8.88 11.31 12.40
CA MET A 402 -7.62 11.06 13.10
C MET A 402 -7.55 11.79 14.46
N ASP A 403 -8.25 12.92 14.64
CA ASP A 403 -8.32 13.64 15.93
C ASP A 403 -9.60 13.35 16.74
N HIS A 404 -10.42 12.39 16.29
CA HIS A 404 -11.69 12.08 16.93
C HIS A 404 -11.55 11.73 18.43
N GLY A 405 -12.53 12.12 19.26
CA GLY A 405 -12.46 11.94 20.72
C GLY A 405 -12.31 10.47 21.14
N ASN A 406 -13.02 9.55 20.46
CA ASN A 406 -12.87 8.11 20.66
C ASN A 406 -11.61 7.56 19.96
N GLU A 407 -10.79 6.87 20.75
CA GLU A 407 -9.53 6.20 20.41
C GLU A 407 -9.67 5.06 19.39
N GLY A 408 -10.79 4.33 19.42
CA GLY A 408 -11.13 3.33 18.41
C GLY A 408 -11.25 3.93 17.02
N ILE A 409 -11.95 5.06 16.89
CA ILE A 409 -12.11 5.80 15.63
C ILE A 409 -10.77 6.38 15.16
N ARG A 410 -9.96 7.01 16.04
CA ARG A 410 -8.60 7.51 15.66
C ARG A 410 -7.76 6.37 15.06
N SER A 411 -7.63 5.27 15.81
CA SER A 411 -6.83 4.09 15.43
C SER A 411 -7.28 3.49 14.09
N MET A 412 -8.60 3.37 13.87
CA MET A 412 -9.16 2.85 12.61
C MET A 412 -8.96 3.81 11.43
N ALA A 413 -9.20 5.11 11.61
CA ALA A 413 -9.04 6.10 10.55
C ALA A 413 -7.58 6.19 10.07
N ILE A 414 -6.64 6.19 11.01
CA ILE A 414 -5.20 6.17 10.75
C ILE A 414 -4.81 4.90 9.99
N HIS A 415 -5.24 3.72 10.46
CA HIS A 415 -4.90 2.45 9.81
C HIS A 415 -5.50 2.32 8.40
N HIS A 416 -6.78 2.69 8.21
CA HIS A 416 -7.43 2.68 6.91
C HIS A 416 -6.81 3.69 5.93
N PHE A 417 -6.37 4.86 6.41
CA PHE A 417 -5.60 5.81 5.60
C PHE A 417 -4.26 5.20 5.16
N GLY A 418 -3.52 4.52 6.04
CA GLY A 418 -2.31 3.80 5.67
C GLY A 418 -2.53 2.70 4.62
N GLN A 419 -3.59 1.91 4.75
CA GLN A 419 -3.95 0.92 3.74
C GLN A 419 -4.35 1.57 2.40
N LEU A 420 -5.12 2.66 2.43
CA LEU A 420 -5.47 3.45 1.23
C LEU A 420 -4.20 3.95 0.51
N LEU A 421 -3.17 4.40 1.24
CA LEU A 421 -1.89 4.79 0.64
C LEU A 421 -1.19 3.62 -0.07
N MET A 422 -1.20 2.41 0.51
CA MET A 422 -0.65 1.22 -0.15
C MET A 422 -1.44 0.87 -1.42
N ASP A 423 -2.77 0.88 -1.36
CA ASP A 423 -3.65 0.64 -2.49
C ASP A 423 -3.44 1.70 -3.60
N MET A 424 -3.11 2.94 -3.22
CA MET A 424 -2.81 4.06 -4.11
C MET A 424 -1.36 4.09 -4.66
N SER A 425 -0.48 3.17 -4.28
CA SER A 425 0.92 3.12 -4.76
C SER A 425 1.05 3.09 -6.31
N GLN A 426 0.04 2.58 -7.02
CA GLN A 426 -0.04 2.58 -8.48
C GLN A 426 -0.33 3.98 -9.09
N TYR A 427 -0.74 4.96 -8.29
CA TYR A 427 -1.19 6.30 -8.72
C TYR A 427 -0.32 7.43 -8.14
N THR A 428 1.00 7.33 -8.37
CA THR A 428 2.05 8.20 -7.80
C THR A 428 1.84 9.71 -7.96
N TRP A 429 1.07 10.18 -8.94
CA TRP A 429 0.78 11.60 -9.14
C TRP A 429 -0.23 12.18 -8.13
N MET A 430 -1.14 11.36 -7.60
CA MET A 430 -2.10 11.74 -6.55
C MET A 430 -1.48 11.58 -5.16
N LEU A 431 -0.70 10.51 -4.99
CA LEU A 431 -0.22 9.98 -3.73
C LEU A 431 0.49 11.04 -2.87
N ASN A 432 1.41 11.83 -3.44
CA ASN A 432 2.17 12.84 -2.70
C ASN A 432 1.26 13.85 -1.97
N ASN A 433 0.30 14.45 -2.67
CA ASN A 433 -0.60 15.44 -2.05
C ASN A 433 -1.45 14.82 -0.94
N VAL A 434 -1.85 13.55 -1.11
CA VAL A 434 -2.61 12.79 -0.11
C VAL A 434 -1.75 12.49 1.13
N VAL A 435 -0.52 12.00 0.95
CA VAL A 435 0.40 11.69 2.06
C VAL A 435 0.67 12.94 2.90
N TYR A 436 0.90 14.11 2.27
CA TYR A 436 1.18 15.34 3.02
C TYR A 436 0.02 15.81 3.89
N ALA A 437 -1.23 15.71 3.40
CA ALA A 437 -2.41 16.12 4.16
C ALA A 437 -2.70 15.27 5.42
N GLY A 438 -2.08 14.08 5.54
CA GLY A 438 -2.14 13.26 6.76
C GLY A 438 -0.89 13.36 7.63
N LEU A 439 0.18 14.02 7.19
CA LEU A 439 1.51 13.86 7.80
C LEU A 439 1.63 14.52 9.18
N VAL A 440 1.08 15.72 9.38
CA VAL A 440 1.13 16.40 10.69
C VAL A 440 0.38 15.61 11.77
N PRO A 441 -0.89 15.20 11.58
CA PRO A 441 -1.59 14.32 12.53
C PRO A 441 -0.81 13.04 12.86
N LEU A 442 -0.29 12.34 11.84
CA LEU A 442 0.45 11.08 12.03
C LEU A 442 1.72 11.25 12.87
N ILE A 443 2.41 12.39 12.78
CA ILE A 443 3.56 12.70 13.62
C ILE A 443 3.11 12.97 15.05
N LEU A 444 2.16 13.88 15.25
CA LEU A 444 1.74 14.33 16.58
C LEU A 444 1.10 13.20 17.41
N PHE A 445 0.32 12.31 16.78
CA PHE A 445 -0.28 11.15 17.44
C PHE A 445 0.70 10.00 17.77
N LEU A 446 1.99 10.15 17.49
CA LEU A 446 3.01 9.26 18.07
C LEU A 446 3.22 9.47 19.59
N GLU A 447 2.78 10.60 20.14
CA GLU A 447 2.72 10.85 21.59
C GLU A 447 1.29 10.68 22.18
N ASP A 448 0.35 10.08 21.44
CA ASP A 448 -0.99 9.77 21.97
C ASP A 448 -0.89 8.79 23.16
N THR A 449 -1.74 8.98 24.17
CA THR A 449 -1.75 8.14 25.38
C THR A 449 -2.18 6.70 25.09
N GLU A 450 -2.89 6.48 23.98
CA GLU A 450 -3.44 5.19 23.61
C GLU A 450 -2.49 4.41 22.69
N GLU A 451 -1.93 3.31 23.21
CA GLU A 451 -0.94 2.48 22.50
C GLU A 451 -1.44 1.99 21.11
N ARG A 452 -2.75 1.75 20.98
CA ARG A 452 -3.41 1.37 19.71
C ARG A 452 -3.39 2.48 18.64
N VAL A 453 -3.34 3.75 19.05
CA VAL A 453 -3.23 4.90 18.15
C VAL A 453 -1.77 5.05 17.74
N VAL A 454 -0.83 4.96 18.68
CA VAL A 454 0.62 5.00 18.41
C VAL A 454 1.04 3.86 17.47
N LYS A 455 0.55 2.64 17.66
CA LYS A 455 0.78 1.49 16.75
C LYS A 455 0.25 1.76 15.34
N ALA A 456 -0.94 2.36 15.21
CA ALA A 456 -1.51 2.73 13.91
C ALA A 456 -0.68 3.85 13.22
N CYS A 457 -0.17 4.82 13.98
CA CYS A 457 0.71 5.87 13.48
C CYS A 457 2.05 5.30 13.00
N LYS A 458 2.70 4.44 13.80
CA LYS A 458 3.96 3.75 13.43
C LYS A 458 3.79 2.92 12.15
N TYR A 459 2.69 2.17 12.02
CA TYR A 459 2.34 1.43 10.81
C TYR A 459 2.19 2.35 9.58
N THR A 460 1.41 3.42 9.73
CA THR A 460 1.07 4.33 8.63
C THR A 460 2.26 5.18 8.20
N LEU A 461 3.07 5.70 9.14
CA LEU A 461 4.29 6.42 8.84
C LEU A 461 5.35 5.55 8.14
N LYS A 462 5.41 4.24 8.44
CA LYS A 462 6.27 3.31 7.71
C LYS A 462 5.84 3.19 6.24
N ILE A 463 4.54 3.22 5.96
CA ILE A 463 3.99 3.26 4.59
C ILE A 463 4.32 4.60 3.94
N CYS A 464 3.97 5.73 4.57
CA CYS A 464 4.29 7.07 4.05
C CYS A 464 5.77 7.23 3.70
N ALA A 465 6.67 6.72 4.55
CA ALA A 465 8.10 6.79 4.32
C ALA A 465 8.60 5.83 3.23
N SER A 466 7.92 4.70 2.99
CA SER A 466 8.14 3.85 1.81
C SER A 466 7.73 4.56 0.53
N GLU A 467 6.50 5.09 0.48
CA GLU A 467 5.94 5.78 -0.70
C GLU A 467 6.73 7.06 -1.05
N LEU A 468 7.18 7.83 -0.04
CA LEU A 468 8.01 9.02 -0.22
C LEU A 468 9.52 8.72 -0.41
N LYS A 469 9.91 7.43 -0.46
CA LYS A 469 11.30 6.95 -0.61
C LYS A 469 12.27 7.52 0.44
N TRP A 470 11.83 7.62 1.69
CA TRP A 470 12.64 8.09 2.82
C TRP A 470 13.48 6.97 3.45
N SER A 471 14.66 7.32 3.94
CA SER A 471 15.58 6.36 4.57
C SER A 471 15.06 5.89 5.94
N THR A 472 14.58 4.65 6.01
CA THR A 472 13.82 4.09 7.13
C THR A 472 14.53 2.91 7.79
N SER A 473 15.66 3.17 8.46
CA SER A 473 16.49 2.10 9.04
C SER A 473 16.26 1.80 10.53
N TYR A 474 16.03 2.78 11.42
CA TYR A 474 16.03 2.51 12.88
C TYR A 474 14.95 3.19 13.77
N PHE A 475 14.22 4.20 13.30
CA PHE A 475 13.55 5.18 14.19
C PHE A 475 12.17 4.81 14.76
N LEU A 476 11.57 3.69 14.37
CA LEU A 476 10.24 3.25 14.85
C LEU A 476 10.27 1.93 15.64
N LYS A 477 11.46 1.43 16.02
CA LYS A 477 11.61 0.31 16.96
C LYS A 477 11.50 0.83 18.39
N ASP A 478 10.80 0.08 19.25
CA ASP A 478 10.45 0.53 20.60
C ASP A 478 11.67 0.70 21.53
N GLU A 479 12.74 -0.09 21.30
CA GLU A 479 13.98 -0.09 22.10
C GLU A 479 14.78 1.24 22.10
N TYR A 480 14.54 2.12 21.11
CA TYR A 480 15.27 3.39 20.96
C TYR A 480 14.35 4.57 20.59
N TYR A 481 13.06 4.49 20.93
CA TYR A 481 12.09 5.51 20.54
C TYR A 481 12.31 6.85 21.26
N ASN A 482 12.52 7.92 20.49
CA ASN A 482 12.59 9.29 20.97
C ASN A 482 11.86 10.20 19.97
N PHE A 483 10.84 10.93 20.43
CA PHE A 483 9.97 11.74 19.58
C PHE A 483 10.74 12.83 18.82
N GLU A 484 11.67 13.53 19.47
CA GLU A 484 12.44 14.59 18.82
C GLU A 484 13.33 14.04 17.69
N LEU A 485 13.96 12.88 17.89
CA LEU A 485 14.75 12.21 16.84
C LEU A 485 13.88 11.76 15.65
N VAL A 486 12.64 11.34 15.88
CA VAL A 486 11.68 11.03 14.80
C VAL A 486 11.32 12.28 14.02
N VAL A 487 10.95 13.38 14.68
CA VAL A 487 10.65 14.68 14.06
C VAL A 487 11.86 15.20 13.26
N LEU A 488 13.05 15.20 13.87
CA LEU A 488 14.30 15.59 13.23
C LEU A 488 14.58 14.78 11.96
N ASN A 489 14.36 13.46 11.98
CA ASN A 489 14.59 12.62 10.81
C ASN A 489 13.57 12.90 9.70
N ILE A 490 12.29 13.06 10.04
CA ILE A 490 11.24 13.40 9.07
C ILE A 490 11.53 14.76 8.43
N CYS A 491 11.84 15.79 9.21
CA CYS A 491 12.20 17.11 8.69
C CYS A 491 13.45 17.08 7.79
N ASN A 492 14.48 16.29 8.15
CA ASN A 492 15.65 16.10 7.29
C ASN A 492 15.32 15.39 5.96
N ASN A 493 14.38 14.44 5.93
CA ASN A 493 13.96 13.79 4.69
C ASN A 493 13.07 14.71 3.83
N LEU A 494 12.19 15.52 4.45
CA LEU A 494 11.42 16.58 3.78
C LEU A 494 12.33 17.59 3.09
N LEU A 495 13.46 17.95 3.71
CA LEU A 495 14.49 18.85 3.16
C LEU A 495 15.04 18.40 1.81
N ILE A 496 15.36 17.12 1.71
CA ILE A 496 16.06 16.52 0.58
C ILE A 496 15.12 16.34 -0.62
N SER A 497 13.82 16.17 -0.35
CA SER A 497 12.89 15.60 -1.32
C SER A 497 11.70 16.51 -1.69
N HIS A 498 11.16 17.31 -0.76
CA HIS A 498 9.80 17.84 -0.90
C HIS A 498 9.58 19.25 -0.28
N GLN A 499 10.57 20.14 -0.38
CA GLN A 499 10.58 21.48 0.22
C GLN A 499 9.30 22.33 0.01
N LYS A 500 8.61 22.18 -1.13
CA LYS A 500 7.42 22.98 -1.49
C LYS A 500 6.22 22.80 -0.54
N TYR A 501 6.17 21.74 0.26
CA TYR A 501 5.05 21.47 1.19
C TYR A 501 5.27 22.03 2.61
N ILE A 502 6.47 22.53 2.95
CA ILE A 502 6.80 22.96 4.32
C ILE A 502 5.85 24.04 4.84
N ARG A 503 5.45 25.00 4.00
CA ARG A 503 4.51 26.07 4.37
C ARG A 503 3.13 25.53 4.77
N ASN A 504 2.64 24.49 4.09
CA ASN A 504 1.38 23.83 4.43
C ASN A 504 1.50 23.07 5.76
N LEU A 505 2.58 22.30 5.95
CA LEU A 505 2.83 21.57 7.19
C LEU A 505 2.96 22.52 8.40
N ILE A 506 3.57 23.70 8.23
CA ILE A 506 3.59 24.76 9.26
C ILE A 506 2.17 25.21 9.58
N SER A 507 1.37 25.55 8.56
CA SER A 507 -0.02 26.00 8.74
C SER A 507 -0.90 24.95 9.43
N GLU A 508 -0.73 23.67 9.11
CA GLU A 508 -1.44 22.56 9.75
C GLU A 508 -1.00 22.38 11.21
N THR A 509 0.31 22.48 11.50
CA THR A 509 0.84 22.30 12.86
C THR A 509 0.42 23.43 13.81
N LEU A 510 0.25 24.67 13.30
CA LEU A 510 -0.28 25.79 14.11
C LEU A 510 -1.68 25.49 14.68
N GLY A 511 -2.53 24.77 13.94
CA GLY A 511 -3.89 24.43 14.39
C GLY A 511 -3.95 23.54 15.64
N PHE A 512 -2.85 22.84 15.97
CA PHE A 512 -2.77 21.98 17.15
C PHE A 512 -2.21 22.68 18.41
N LEU A 513 -1.76 23.94 18.30
CA LEU A 513 -1.26 24.71 19.45
C LEU A 513 -2.35 25.04 20.49
N GLU A 514 -3.60 25.21 20.06
CA GLU A 514 -4.74 25.50 20.94
C GLU A 514 -5.49 24.22 21.37
N SER A 515 -4.89 23.03 21.17
CA SER A 515 -5.52 21.75 21.53
C SER A 515 -5.65 21.55 23.04
N THR A 516 -6.78 20.99 23.48
CA THR A 516 -6.99 20.61 24.90
C THR A 516 -6.03 19.52 25.38
N ARG A 517 -5.44 18.72 24.47
CA ARG A 517 -4.53 17.62 24.82
C ARG A 517 -3.08 18.10 24.92
N THR A 518 -2.49 17.97 26.10
CA THR A 518 -1.11 18.42 26.41
C THR A 518 -0.05 17.87 25.46
N TYR A 519 -0.13 16.58 25.07
CA TYR A 519 0.83 15.97 24.14
C TYR A 519 0.78 16.59 22.73
N LEU A 520 -0.39 17.00 22.26
CA LEU A 520 -0.54 17.65 20.94
C LEU A 520 0.10 19.03 20.94
N ARG A 521 -0.14 19.85 21.98
CA ARG A 521 0.51 21.16 22.12
C ARG A 521 2.03 21.02 22.19
N ARG A 522 2.53 20.11 23.04
CA ARG A 522 3.96 19.79 23.17
C ARG A 522 4.60 19.37 21.85
N GLY A 523 4.02 18.38 21.18
CA GLY A 523 4.53 17.86 19.90
C GLY A 523 4.53 18.92 18.80
N SER A 524 3.51 19.79 18.78
CA SER A 524 3.37 20.88 17.80
C SER A 524 4.44 21.95 17.97
N VAL A 525 4.78 22.32 19.21
CA VAL A 525 5.87 23.27 19.50
C VAL A 525 7.23 22.76 19.02
N ILE A 526 7.51 21.46 19.18
CA ILE A 526 8.73 20.81 18.70
C ILE A 526 8.75 20.78 17.16
N LEU A 527 7.67 20.29 16.54
CA LEU A 527 7.55 20.19 15.08
C LEU A 527 7.63 21.56 14.39
N LEU A 528 6.99 22.59 14.95
CA LEU A 528 7.06 23.96 14.43
C LEU A 528 8.47 24.53 14.44
N GLY A 529 9.25 24.38 15.52
CA GLY A 529 10.62 24.90 15.52
C GLY A 529 11.55 24.16 14.55
N TYR A 530 11.34 22.86 14.34
CA TYR A 530 12.01 22.12 13.26
C TYR A 530 11.61 22.62 11.88
N LEU A 531 10.31 22.73 11.57
CA LEU A 531 9.82 23.25 10.29
C LEU A 531 10.22 24.71 10.04
N ALA A 532 10.26 25.55 11.07
CA ALA A 532 10.73 26.93 10.99
C ALA A 532 12.24 26.99 10.70
N LYS A 533 13.06 26.16 11.35
CA LYS A 533 14.50 26.08 11.04
C LYS A 533 14.77 25.53 9.64
N LEU A 534 13.88 24.66 9.15
CA LEU A 534 13.91 24.02 7.82
C LEU A 534 13.50 24.95 6.68
N GLY A 535 12.44 25.74 6.90
CA GLY A 535 11.73 26.51 5.87
C GLY A 535 11.63 28.01 6.14
N GLY A 536 12.30 28.56 7.15
CA GLY A 536 12.18 29.97 7.54
C GLY A 536 12.53 31.00 6.45
N HIS A 537 13.29 30.60 5.41
CA HIS A 537 13.57 31.43 4.22
C HIS A 537 12.45 31.42 3.16
N LEU A 538 11.50 30.49 3.27
CA LEU A 538 10.29 30.39 2.43
C LEU A 538 9.15 31.29 2.94
N LEU A 539 9.20 31.65 4.23
CA LEU A 539 8.17 32.39 4.93
C LEU A 539 8.34 33.90 4.72
N LEU A 540 7.24 34.63 4.66
CA LEU A 540 7.22 36.09 4.67
C LEU A 540 7.38 36.63 6.09
N ARG A 541 7.74 37.91 6.22
CA ARG A 541 7.90 38.56 7.53
C ARG A 541 6.57 38.53 8.31
N ASP A 542 5.48 38.92 7.65
CA ASP A 542 4.14 38.96 8.24
C ASP A 542 3.67 37.55 8.69
N GLU A 543 4.03 36.49 7.93
CA GLU A 543 3.75 35.11 8.34
C GLU A 543 4.51 34.72 9.62
N ILE A 544 5.77 35.14 9.75
CA ILE A 544 6.58 34.91 10.95
C ILE A 544 6.05 35.70 12.15
N ASP A 545 5.58 36.93 11.95
CA ASP A 545 5.00 37.72 13.02
C ASP A 545 3.67 37.10 13.53
N VAL A 546 2.85 36.51 12.65
CA VAL A 546 1.69 35.69 13.05
C VAL A 546 2.10 34.42 13.82
N MET A 547 3.17 33.75 13.40
CA MET A 547 3.70 32.59 14.13
C MET A 547 4.28 32.95 15.50
N LEU A 548 4.91 34.12 15.63
CA LEU A 548 5.40 34.66 16.90
C LEU A 548 4.23 34.92 17.86
N GLU A 549 3.15 35.56 17.38
CA GLU A 549 1.95 35.76 18.21
C GLU A 549 1.33 34.44 18.70
N ALA A 550 1.26 33.42 17.83
CA ALA A 550 0.77 32.10 18.19
C ALA A 550 1.64 31.42 19.25
N ILE A 551 2.97 31.49 19.14
CA ILE A 551 3.89 30.92 20.13
C ILE A 551 3.89 31.71 21.45
N ASP A 552 3.75 33.04 21.41
CA ASP A 552 3.64 33.88 22.61
C ASP A 552 2.40 33.56 23.46
N ARG A 553 1.33 33.03 22.85
CA ARG A 553 0.18 32.45 23.59
C ARG A 553 0.59 31.19 24.35
N VAL A 554 1.38 30.32 23.73
CA VAL A 554 1.84 29.03 24.30
C VAL A 554 2.94 29.19 25.35
N ILE A 555 3.67 30.32 25.37
CA ILE A 555 4.57 30.66 26.50
C ILE A 555 3.79 30.84 27.82
N ARG A 556 2.46 31.05 27.76
CA ARG A 556 1.58 31.11 28.93
C ARG A 556 0.89 29.77 29.24
N ASP A 557 1.30 28.66 28.64
CA ASP A 557 0.76 27.32 28.95
C ASP A 557 0.96 26.97 30.43
N GLU A 558 0.03 26.19 30.98
CA GLU A 558 0.06 25.71 32.36
C GLU A 558 1.20 24.70 32.57
N ASP A 559 1.53 23.91 31.53
CA ASP A 559 2.61 22.92 31.57
C ASP A 559 4.01 23.59 31.47
N PRO A 560 4.91 23.39 32.46
CA PRO A 560 6.22 24.02 32.48
C PRO A 560 7.18 23.49 31.39
N VAL A 561 7.01 22.25 30.94
CA VAL A 561 7.82 21.66 29.85
C VAL A 561 7.41 22.26 28.51
N ILE A 562 6.09 22.45 28.28
CA ILE A 562 5.60 23.14 27.08
C ILE A 562 6.12 24.58 27.04
N ARG A 563 6.13 25.28 28.19
CA ARG A 563 6.68 26.64 28.31
C ARG A 563 8.16 26.71 27.90
N GLU A 564 9.01 25.83 28.43
CA GLU A 564 10.44 25.79 28.08
C GLU A 564 10.66 25.51 26.58
N LEU A 565 9.88 24.59 26.00
CA LEU A 565 9.92 24.30 24.57
C LEU A 565 9.44 25.51 23.74
N ALA A 566 8.38 26.20 24.17
CA ALA A 566 7.83 27.37 23.49
C ALA A 566 8.81 28.55 23.51
N GLU A 567 9.51 28.79 24.62
CA GLU A 567 10.58 29.80 24.68
C GLU A 567 11.75 29.49 23.74
N LYS A 568 12.15 28.22 23.61
CA LYS A 568 13.17 27.78 22.64
C LYS A 568 12.69 27.99 21.19
N THR A 569 11.44 27.63 20.89
CA THR A 569 10.82 27.85 19.57
C THR A 569 10.69 29.35 19.23
N ASN A 570 10.30 30.19 20.20
CA ASN A 570 10.23 31.64 20.02
C ASN A 570 11.61 32.24 19.68
N LYS A 571 12.67 31.84 20.41
CA LYS A 571 14.05 32.23 20.10
C LYS A 571 14.48 31.86 18.67
N ILE A 572 14.03 30.70 18.15
CA ILE A 572 14.27 30.29 16.75
C ILE A 572 13.55 31.23 15.77
N PHE A 573 12.26 31.52 15.99
CA PHE A 573 11.50 32.45 15.14
C PHE A 573 12.10 33.87 15.17
N MET A 574 12.47 34.39 16.34
CA MET A 574 13.15 35.68 16.48
C MET A 574 14.50 35.73 15.75
N GLU A 575 15.29 34.65 15.77
CA GLU A 575 16.56 34.55 15.01
C GLU A 575 16.33 34.61 13.49
N ILE A 576 15.23 34.04 12.99
CA ILE A 576 14.84 34.08 11.57
C ILE A 576 14.31 35.46 11.21
N ALA A 577 13.41 36.02 12.05
CA ALA A 577 12.85 37.35 11.91
C ALA A 577 13.93 38.44 11.85
N TYR A 578 14.97 38.35 12.69
CA TYR A 578 16.12 39.26 12.70
C TYR A 578 16.99 39.15 11.43
N LYS A 579 17.08 37.98 10.78
CA LYS A 579 17.84 37.83 9.52
C LYS A 579 17.12 38.49 8.34
N LEU A 580 15.79 38.55 8.37
CA LEU A 580 14.96 39.09 7.29
C LEU A 580 14.94 40.62 7.21
N THR A 581 15.43 41.35 8.21
CA THR A 581 15.46 42.83 8.21
C THR A 581 16.57 43.46 7.35
N THR A 582 17.36 42.66 6.62
CA THR A 582 18.28 43.18 5.59
C THR A 582 17.64 43.21 4.20
N SER A 583 18.01 44.21 3.39
CA SER A 583 17.24 44.70 2.22
C SER A 583 16.70 43.64 1.24
N ASN A 584 15.59 43.96 0.57
CA ASN A 584 14.88 43.07 -0.36
C ASN A 584 15.77 42.42 -1.44
N ILE A 585 16.82 43.11 -1.91
CA ILE A 585 17.81 42.56 -2.86
C ILE A 585 18.59 41.40 -2.22
N LYS A 586 18.94 41.53 -0.93
CA LYS A 586 19.61 40.50 -0.13
C LYS A 586 18.67 39.34 0.20
N GLN A 587 17.38 39.57 0.39
CA GLN A 587 16.37 38.50 0.53
C GLN A 587 16.26 37.66 -0.74
N SER A 588 16.17 38.28 -1.93
CA SER A 588 16.15 37.54 -3.21
C SER A 588 17.43 36.74 -3.43
N PHE A 589 18.60 37.29 -3.08
CA PHE A 589 19.87 36.57 -3.12
C PHE A 589 19.97 35.46 -2.06
N GLN A 590 19.39 35.62 -0.86
CA GLN A 590 19.34 34.56 0.15
C GLN A 590 18.37 33.44 -0.22
N ARG A 591 17.24 33.75 -0.89
CA ARG A 591 16.33 32.74 -1.46
C ARG A 591 17.03 31.90 -2.54
N LEU A 592 17.87 32.51 -3.39
CA LEU A 592 18.73 31.78 -4.32
C LEU A 592 19.91 31.05 -3.63
N SER A 593 20.55 31.64 -2.62
CA SER A 593 21.74 31.07 -1.98
C SER A 593 21.42 29.86 -1.08
N ASN A 594 20.36 29.96 -0.27
CA ASN A 594 19.91 28.86 0.59
C ASN A 594 19.25 27.72 -0.20
N PHE A 595 18.97 27.91 -1.49
CA PHE A 595 18.61 26.82 -2.41
C PHE A 595 19.78 25.82 -2.60
N PHE A 596 21.03 26.27 -2.46
CA PHE A 596 22.21 25.44 -2.65
C PHE A 596 22.83 24.93 -1.34
N TYR A 597 22.56 25.54 -0.18
CA TYR A 597 23.17 25.14 1.10
C TYR A 597 22.16 24.78 2.18
N LEU A 598 21.83 23.49 2.23
CA LEU A 598 20.97 22.90 3.26
C LEU A 598 21.79 21.94 4.13
N LYS A 599 22.25 22.47 5.27
CA LYS A 599 22.96 21.71 6.30
C LYS A 599 21.94 20.85 7.06
N LYS A 600 22.20 19.54 7.16
CA LYS A 600 21.36 18.60 7.93
C LYS A 600 21.11 19.17 9.33
N LEU A 601 19.84 19.20 9.76
CA LEU A 601 19.45 19.75 11.05
C LEU A 601 20.08 18.94 12.18
N LYS A 602 20.34 19.62 13.30
CA LYS A 602 20.78 19.03 14.56
C LYS A 602 19.61 19.00 15.55
N LEU A 603 19.75 18.23 16.63
CA LEU A 603 18.87 18.32 17.80
C LEU A 603 18.74 19.78 18.26
N LEU A 604 17.50 20.20 18.57
CA LEU A 604 17.13 21.57 18.95
C LEU A 604 16.74 21.67 20.42
N TYR A 605 16.11 20.64 20.97
CA TYR A 605 15.51 20.66 22.31
C TYR A 605 16.20 19.71 23.30
N ASN A 606 16.83 18.64 22.81
CA ASN A 606 17.34 17.49 23.60
C ASN A 606 16.26 16.85 24.49
N TYR A 607 15.03 16.82 23.98
CA TYR A 607 13.86 16.29 24.67
C TYR A 607 13.89 14.76 24.70
N ASN A 608 13.65 14.18 25.88
CA ASN A 608 13.50 12.73 26.05
C ASN A 608 12.32 12.44 26.99
N PRO A 609 11.28 11.68 26.58
CA PRO A 609 10.06 11.51 27.39
C PRO A 609 10.27 10.81 28.74
N THR A 610 11.35 10.06 28.90
CA THR A 610 11.57 9.14 30.05
C THR A 610 12.19 9.79 31.28
N LYS A 611 11.94 11.08 31.53
CA LYS A 611 12.34 11.79 32.75
C LYS A 611 11.14 12.48 33.39
N ASP A 612 10.40 11.72 34.19
CA ASP A 612 9.34 12.27 35.04
C ASP A 612 9.93 12.72 36.40
N PRO A 613 9.53 13.88 36.97
CA PRO A 613 10.28 14.51 38.05
C PRO A 613 9.71 14.20 39.45
N THR A 614 9.69 12.93 39.88
CA THR A 614 9.38 12.56 41.27
C THR A 614 10.25 11.41 41.84
N GLY A 615 11.02 11.70 42.90
CA GLY A 615 11.10 10.77 44.05
C GLY A 615 12.05 9.55 44.07
N SER A 616 13.37 9.76 43.92
CA SER A 616 14.43 8.92 44.56
C SER A 616 14.80 7.55 43.89
N PRO A 617 15.99 6.97 44.19
CA PRO A 617 16.83 6.44 43.11
C PRO A 617 17.16 4.93 43.16
N MET A 618 17.53 4.37 42.00
CA MET A 618 18.37 3.16 41.96
C MET A 618 19.46 3.24 40.87
N GLY A 619 20.64 3.70 41.29
CA GLY A 619 21.94 3.15 40.88
C GLY A 619 22.35 3.17 39.41
N ILE A 620 22.73 4.35 38.89
CA ILE A 620 23.84 4.42 37.92
C ILE A 620 25.02 5.07 38.63
N LYS A 621 26.07 4.29 38.91
CA LYS A 621 27.32 4.80 39.47
C LYS A 621 28.01 5.71 38.44
N GLU A 622 28.40 6.90 38.88
CA GLU A 622 29.55 7.57 38.26
C GLU A 622 30.78 6.67 38.41
N ILE A 623 31.51 6.45 37.31
CA ILE A 623 32.91 6.06 37.38
C ILE A 623 33.69 7.04 36.50
N ARG A 624 34.66 7.71 37.13
CA ARG A 624 35.58 8.64 36.50
C ARG A 624 36.54 7.92 35.57
N ASN A 625 37.18 8.68 34.68
CA ASN A 625 38.46 8.28 34.11
C ASN A 625 39.43 7.87 35.23
N ASP A 626 40.00 6.68 35.11
CA ASP A 626 41.41 6.47 35.40
C ASP A 626 41.95 5.32 34.53
N LYS A 627 43.28 5.23 34.47
CA LYS A 627 44.03 4.55 33.40
C LYS A 627 44.29 3.06 33.66
N GLU A 628 44.79 2.45 32.58
CA GLU A 628 45.70 1.28 32.52
C GLU A 628 45.12 -0.14 32.61
N ALA A 629 45.25 -0.81 31.46
CA ALA A 629 45.65 -2.20 31.27
C ALA A 629 44.84 -3.32 31.95
N VAL A 630 43.95 -3.95 31.16
CA VAL A 630 44.26 -5.30 30.65
C VAL A 630 43.98 -5.34 29.15
N ILE A 631 45.03 -5.46 28.35
CA ILE A 631 44.91 -5.95 26.98
C ILE A 631 44.69 -7.46 27.11
N ASN A 632 43.49 -7.94 26.83
CA ASN A 632 43.28 -9.36 26.57
C ASN A 632 43.66 -9.62 25.11
N ASP A 633 44.97 -9.72 24.89
CA ASP A 633 45.50 -10.56 23.83
C ASP A 633 44.93 -11.98 24.01
N ASN A 634 44.66 -12.65 22.89
CA ASN A 634 44.03 -13.99 22.72
C ASN A 634 42.62 -13.99 22.09
N TYR A 635 42.44 -13.21 21.02
CA TYR A 635 41.88 -13.74 19.76
C TYR A 635 42.61 -13.16 18.52
N GLU A 636 43.88 -12.79 18.66
CA GLU A 636 44.84 -12.85 17.55
C GLU A 636 45.52 -14.21 17.59
N ASP A 637 44.88 -15.20 16.98
CA ASP A 637 45.61 -16.31 16.36
C ASP A 637 44.86 -16.74 15.09
N GLY A 638 45.56 -16.76 13.96
CA GLY A 638 45.05 -17.43 12.75
C GLY A 638 44.26 -16.64 11.69
N LEU A 639 44.27 -15.29 11.66
CA LEU A 639 43.93 -14.56 10.41
C LEU A 639 44.93 -13.45 10.09
N ALA A 640 46.03 -13.87 9.46
CA ALA A 640 46.60 -13.04 8.41
C ALA A 640 45.45 -12.63 7.47
N THR A 641 45.34 -11.34 7.13
CA THR A 641 44.39 -10.85 6.15
C THR A 641 44.75 -11.43 4.78
N MET A 642 44.23 -12.63 4.48
CA MET A 642 44.47 -13.30 3.21
C MET A 642 44.07 -12.37 2.08
N VAL A 643 45.05 -11.97 1.29
CA VAL A 643 44.85 -11.07 0.15
C VAL A 643 43.96 -11.81 -0.84
N LYS A 644 42.77 -11.26 -1.10
CA LYS A 644 41.79 -11.94 -1.94
C LYS A 644 42.29 -12.02 -3.38
N LYS A 645 42.28 -13.24 -3.92
CA LYS A 645 42.63 -13.56 -5.31
C LYS A 645 41.42 -13.32 -6.21
N VAL A 646 41.59 -12.53 -7.26
CA VAL A 646 40.51 -12.16 -8.17
C VAL A 646 40.84 -12.61 -9.59
N ALA A 647 40.03 -13.50 -10.16
CA ALA A 647 40.13 -13.87 -11.57
C ALA A 647 39.49 -12.80 -12.46
N ILE A 648 40.15 -12.38 -13.53
CA ILE A 648 39.67 -11.35 -14.46
C ILE A 648 39.64 -11.94 -15.88
N ILE A 649 38.45 -12.00 -16.50
CA ILE A 649 38.25 -12.71 -17.76
C ILE A 649 38.31 -11.74 -18.94
N GLY A 650 39.44 -11.68 -19.64
CA GLY A 650 39.73 -10.79 -20.76
C GLY A 650 40.49 -9.52 -20.37
N ALA A 651 41.48 -9.14 -21.18
CA ALA A 651 42.35 -7.96 -21.05
C ALA A 651 41.98 -6.82 -22.03
N GLY A 652 40.70 -6.74 -22.39
CA GLY A 652 40.12 -5.52 -22.99
C GLY A 652 40.07 -4.35 -22.00
N ILE A 653 39.44 -3.24 -22.40
CA ILE A 653 39.25 -2.04 -21.56
C ILE A 653 38.71 -2.39 -20.16
N SER A 654 37.62 -3.16 -20.07
CA SER A 654 37.04 -3.64 -18.80
C SER A 654 38.04 -4.39 -17.93
N GLY A 655 38.88 -5.23 -18.55
CA GLY A 655 39.89 -6.03 -17.87
C GLY A 655 40.99 -5.18 -17.26
N LEU A 656 41.54 -4.25 -18.05
CA LEU A 656 42.58 -3.32 -17.58
C LEU A 656 42.06 -2.40 -16.45
N ALA A 657 40.81 -1.93 -16.57
CA ALA A 657 40.12 -1.20 -15.49
C ALA A 657 39.99 -2.04 -14.21
N SER A 658 39.65 -3.32 -14.36
CA SER A 658 39.50 -4.28 -13.25
C SER A 658 40.84 -4.58 -12.57
N ILE A 659 41.89 -4.91 -13.33
CA ILE A 659 43.25 -5.13 -12.79
C ILE A 659 43.69 -3.89 -12.03
N ARG A 660 43.57 -2.70 -12.64
CA ARG A 660 43.94 -1.43 -11.99
C ARG A 660 43.19 -1.23 -10.67
N SER A 661 41.88 -1.46 -10.66
CA SER A 661 41.04 -1.28 -9.47
C SER A 661 41.38 -2.27 -8.36
N CYS A 662 41.65 -3.55 -8.69
CA CYS A 662 42.10 -4.55 -7.74
C CYS A 662 43.38 -4.11 -7.03
N LEU A 663 44.35 -3.58 -7.78
CA LEU A 663 45.61 -3.09 -7.23
C LEU A 663 45.46 -1.82 -6.38
N GLU A 664 44.52 -0.92 -6.72
CA GLU A 664 44.22 0.26 -5.91
C GLU A 664 43.62 -0.09 -4.54
N GLU A 665 42.89 -1.20 -4.45
CA GLU A 665 42.29 -1.69 -3.20
C GLU A 665 43.12 -2.77 -2.48
N GLY A 666 44.28 -3.16 -3.02
CA GLY A 666 45.18 -4.14 -2.40
C GLY A 666 44.73 -5.61 -2.54
N LEU A 667 44.06 -5.95 -3.64
CA LEU A 667 43.70 -7.33 -4.01
C LEU A 667 44.74 -7.93 -4.97
N GLU A 668 44.71 -9.26 -5.16
CA GLU A 668 45.60 -10.00 -6.07
C GLU A 668 44.87 -10.39 -7.37
N PRO A 669 44.94 -9.56 -8.45
CA PRO A 669 44.33 -9.92 -9.73
C PRO A 669 45.17 -10.92 -10.53
N THR A 670 44.50 -11.93 -11.11
CA THR A 670 45.02 -12.73 -12.22
C THR A 670 44.08 -12.60 -13.40
N CYS A 671 44.57 -12.02 -14.49
CA CYS A 671 43.81 -11.82 -15.71
C CYS A 671 44.14 -12.90 -16.74
N PHE A 672 43.12 -13.49 -17.35
CA PHE A 672 43.25 -14.48 -18.42
C PHE A 672 42.78 -13.86 -19.74
N GLU A 673 43.67 -13.78 -20.72
CA GLU A 673 43.39 -13.27 -22.06
C GLU A 673 43.60 -14.38 -23.09
N ARG A 674 42.59 -14.60 -23.93
CA ARG A 674 42.61 -15.61 -25.00
C ARG A 674 43.49 -15.20 -26.17
N GLY A 675 43.55 -13.91 -26.45
CA GLY A 675 44.47 -13.32 -27.43
C GLY A 675 45.89 -13.24 -26.90
N GLU A 676 46.75 -12.63 -27.71
CA GLU A 676 48.18 -12.47 -27.41
C GLU A 676 48.58 -11.08 -26.90
N ASP A 677 47.61 -10.19 -26.71
CA ASP A 677 47.84 -8.77 -26.42
C ASP A 677 46.60 -8.13 -25.79
N VAL A 678 46.76 -6.94 -25.21
CA VAL A 678 45.70 -6.18 -24.54
C VAL A 678 44.80 -5.40 -25.50
N GLY A 679 43.69 -4.86 -24.99
CA GLY A 679 42.81 -3.92 -25.70
C GLY A 679 41.60 -4.57 -26.38
N GLY A 680 41.63 -5.88 -26.62
CA GLY A 680 40.47 -6.68 -27.02
C GLY A 680 39.92 -6.27 -28.38
N LEU A 681 38.81 -5.50 -28.39
CA LEU A 681 38.12 -4.98 -29.58
C LEU A 681 38.94 -3.94 -30.35
N TRP A 682 39.77 -3.14 -29.66
CA TRP A 682 40.48 -2.01 -30.27
C TRP A 682 41.81 -2.37 -30.95
N LYS A 683 42.35 -3.57 -30.68
CA LYS A 683 43.43 -4.14 -31.48
C LYS A 683 42.84 -4.71 -32.76
N PHE A 684 42.94 -3.98 -33.86
CA PHE A 684 42.60 -4.48 -35.18
C PHE A 684 43.43 -5.73 -35.54
N SER A 685 42.82 -6.61 -36.34
CA SER A 685 43.41 -7.81 -36.92
C SER A 685 42.70 -8.06 -38.27
N ASP A 686 43.44 -8.46 -39.30
CA ASP A 686 42.89 -8.74 -40.63
C ASP A 686 41.91 -9.92 -40.64
N HIS A 687 42.04 -10.82 -39.65
CA HIS A 687 41.23 -12.02 -39.54
C HIS A 687 40.26 -11.97 -38.37
N VAL A 688 39.12 -12.65 -38.52
CA VAL A 688 38.13 -12.79 -37.44
C VAL A 688 38.56 -13.94 -36.55
N GLU A 689 38.91 -13.63 -35.31
CA GLU A 689 39.22 -14.63 -34.28
C GLU A 689 37.93 -15.05 -33.55
N GLU A 690 37.71 -16.35 -33.35
CA GLU A 690 36.51 -16.81 -32.67
C GLU A 690 36.51 -16.42 -31.19
N GLY A 691 35.35 -16.02 -30.68
CA GLY A 691 35.15 -15.56 -29.30
C GLY A 691 35.93 -14.30 -28.94
N ARG A 692 36.44 -13.55 -29.92
CA ARG A 692 36.89 -12.15 -29.79
C ARG A 692 36.01 -11.24 -30.65
N ALA A 693 35.89 -9.98 -30.24
CA ALA A 693 35.28 -8.95 -31.07
C ALA A 693 36.14 -8.66 -32.30
N SER A 694 35.52 -8.23 -33.39
CA SER A 694 36.19 -7.88 -34.65
C SER A 694 35.73 -6.50 -35.11
N ILE A 695 36.70 -5.68 -35.53
CA ILE A 695 36.49 -4.37 -36.12
C ILE A 695 37.02 -4.34 -37.56
N TYR A 696 36.49 -3.43 -38.36
CA TYR A 696 37.00 -3.08 -39.68
C TYR A 696 38.13 -2.05 -39.57
N GLN A 697 38.97 -1.96 -40.61
CA GLN A 697 40.26 -1.27 -40.53
C GLN A 697 40.10 0.23 -40.24
N SER A 698 39.07 0.87 -40.78
CA SER A 698 38.84 2.31 -40.71
C SER A 698 38.07 2.81 -39.48
N VAL A 699 37.81 1.98 -38.45
CA VAL A 699 37.07 2.42 -37.26
C VAL A 699 37.76 3.61 -36.58
N PHE A 700 37.03 4.73 -36.47
CA PHE A 700 37.34 5.86 -35.59
C PHE A 700 36.40 5.88 -34.39
N THR A 701 36.88 6.36 -33.24
CA THR A 701 36.02 6.60 -32.06
C THR A 701 34.85 7.52 -32.43
N ASN A 702 33.67 7.20 -31.91
CA ASN A 702 32.49 8.07 -31.97
C ASN A 702 32.40 9.01 -30.77
N SER A 703 33.20 8.77 -29.72
CA SER A 703 33.37 9.63 -28.54
C SER A 703 34.75 10.31 -28.55
N SER A 704 34.84 11.47 -27.90
CA SER A 704 36.00 12.34 -27.93
C SER A 704 37.03 12.03 -26.86
N LYS A 705 38.30 12.37 -27.09
CA LYS A 705 39.43 12.01 -26.21
C LYS A 705 39.21 12.46 -24.76
N GLU A 706 38.77 13.69 -24.54
CA GLU A 706 38.54 14.23 -23.19
C GLU A 706 37.33 13.58 -22.48
N MET A 707 36.41 12.95 -23.23
CA MET A 707 35.26 12.20 -22.69
C MET A 707 35.54 10.69 -22.55
N THR A 708 36.63 10.19 -23.14
CA THR A 708 36.91 8.76 -23.35
C THR A 708 38.13 8.25 -22.57
N CYS A 709 38.82 9.12 -21.83
CA CYS A 709 40.01 8.72 -21.06
C CYS A 709 39.66 8.01 -19.75
N PHE A 710 40.65 7.29 -19.19
CA PHE A 710 40.63 6.91 -17.78
C PHE A 710 40.68 8.19 -16.91
N PRO A 711 39.87 8.30 -15.83
CA PRO A 711 39.77 9.51 -15.01
C PRO A 711 41.07 10.08 -14.41
N ASP A 712 42.14 9.28 -14.30
CA ASP A 712 43.45 9.68 -13.79
C ASP A 712 44.59 9.62 -14.85
N PHE A 713 44.24 9.45 -16.13
CA PHE A 713 45.20 9.32 -17.23
C PHE A 713 44.65 9.93 -18.53
N PRO A 714 44.74 11.27 -18.72
CA PRO A 714 44.34 11.94 -19.96
C PRO A 714 45.05 11.36 -21.19
N PHE A 715 44.45 11.51 -22.38
CA PHE A 715 45.18 11.30 -23.63
C PHE A 715 46.30 12.34 -23.80
N PRO A 716 47.37 12.03 -24.54
CA PRO A 716 48.36 13.02 -24.93
C PRO A 716 47.73 14.24 -25.61
N ASP A 717 48.25 15.43 -25.31
CA ASP A 717 47.65 16.68 -25.76
C ASP A 717 47.52 16.78 -27.29
N ASP A 718 48.44 16.16 -28.03
CA ASP A 718 48.58 16.15 -29.49
C ASP A 718 47.70 15.11 -30.20
N PHE A 719 47.10 14.17 -29.46
CA PHE A 719 46.17 13.20 -30.06
C PHE A 719 44.93 13.90 -30.63
N PRO A 720 44.37 13.42 -31.77
CA PRO A 720 43.15 13.98 -32.35
C PRO A 720 41.96 13.75 -31.42
N ASN A 721 40.95 14.63 -31.51
CA ASN A 721 39.79 14.52 -30.63
C ASN A 721 38.98 13.25 -30.85
N PHE A 722 38.87 12.78 -32.10
CA PHE A 722 38.36 11.45 -32.45
C PHE A 722 39.50 10.65 -33.05
N MET A 723 39.67 9.39 -32.62
CA MET A 723 40.90 8.63 -32.86
C MET A 723 40.64 7.41 -33.72
N HIS A 724 41.55 7.12 -34.64
CA HIS A 724 41.61 5.82 -35.31
C HIS A 724 41.82 4.70 -34.27
N ASN A 725 41.32 3.49 -34.52
CA ASN A 725 41.45 2.35 -33.62
C ASN A 725 42.91 2.11 -33.16
N SER A 726 43.88 2.20 -34.06
CA SER A 726 45.31 2.08 -33.73
C SER A 726 45.81 3.14 -32.73
N LYS A 727 45.30 4.38 -32.78
CA LYS A 727 45.63 5.45 -31.82
C LYS A 727 44.99 5.21 -30.46
N LEU A 728 43.79 4.62 -30.40
CA LEU A 728 43.21 4.19 -29.14
C LEU A 728 43.94 2.97 -28.55
N GLN A 729 44.37 2.02 -29.38
CA GLN A 729 45.21 0.90 -28.96
C GLN A 729 46.57 1.35 -28.41
N GLU A 730 47.19 2.38 -29.02
CA GLU A 730 48.40 3.03 -28.51
C GLU A 730 48.19 3.56 -27.09
N TYR A 731 47.12 4.33 -26.85
CA TYR A 731 46.76 4.82 -25.51
C TYR A 731 46.47 3.69 -24.50
N ILE A 732 45.74 2.66 -24.89
CA ILE A 732 45.45 1.49 -24.04
C ILE A 732 46.78 0.81 -23.63
N THR A 733 47.72 0.68 -24.57
CA THR A 733 49.05 0.12 -24.33
C THR A 733 49.88 1.01 -23.40
N MET A 734 49.80 2.34 -23.56
CA MET A 734 50.43 3.30 -22.65
C MET A 734 49.89 3.16 -21.23
N PHE A 735 48.56 3.09 -21.05
CA PHE A 735 47.93 2.92 -19.74
C PHE A 735 48.35 1.59 -19.07
N ALA A 736 48.34 0.49 -19.81
CA ALA A 736 48.74 -0.82 -19.28
C ALA A 736 50.21 -0.87 -18.83
N LYS A 737 51.10 -0.14 -19.51
CA LYS A 737 52.50 0.03 -19.13
C LYS A 737 52.67 0.95 -17.92
N GLU A 738 52.10 2.16 -17.98
CA GLU A 738 52.19 3.18 -16.92
C GLU A 738 51.67 2.68 -15.57
N LYS A 739 50.56 1.93 -15.58
CA LYS A 739 49.97 1.35 -14.36
C LYS A 739 50.53 -0.04 -14.01
N ASN A 740 51.53 -0.53 -14.75
CA ASN A 740 52.21 -1.83 -14.56
C ASN A 740 51.23 -3.02 -14.45
N LEU A 741 50.27 -3.10 -15.38
CA LEU A 741 49.19 -4.09 -15.37
C LEU A 741 49.61 -5.40 -16.05
N LEU A 742 50.52 -5.35 -17.02
CA LEU A 742 50.87 -6.46 -17.92
C LEU A 742 51.35 -7.72 -17.18
N LYS A 743 52.03 -7.56 -16.03
CA LYS A 743 52.52 -8.70 -15.21
C LYS A 743 51.41 -9.56 -14.57
N TYR A 744 50.17 -9.09 -14.56
CA TYR A 744 49.02 -9.82 -14.05
C TYR A 744 48.23 -10.54 -15.16
N ILE A 745 48.67 -10.46 -16.42
CA ILE A 745 47.94 -10.97 -17.58
C ILE A 745 48.60 -12.23 -18.12
N GLN A 746 47.83 -13.32 -18.17
CA GLN A 746 48.20 -14.55 -18.84
C GLN A 746 47.57 -14.58 -20.24
N PHE A 747 48.39 -14.26 -21.24
CA PHE A 747 48.01 -14.32 -22.66
C PHE A 747 47.99 -15.76 -23.18
N LYS A 748 47.20 -15.97 -24.24
CA LYS A 748 46.92 -17.29 -24.86
C LYS A 748 46.31 -18.29 -23.88
N THR A 749 45.59 -17.79 -22.87
CA THR A 749 44.90 -18.58 -21.84
C THR A 749 43.40 -18.35 -21.92
N ILE A 750 42.65 -19.36 -22.38
CA ILE A 750 41.19 -19.31 -22.53
C ILE A 750 40.54 -19.74 -21.22
N VAL A 751 39.60 -18.97 -20.68
CA VAL A 751 38.73 -19.45 -19.58
C VAL A 751 37.64 -20.33 -20.19
N SER A 752 37.63 -21.61 -19.82
CA SER A 752 36.71 -22.62 -20.35
C SER A 752 35.50 -22.87 -19.44
N SER A 753 35.66 -22.76 -18.12
CA SER A 753 34.52 -22.70 -17.18
C SER A 753 34.85 -21.90 -15.91
N VAL A 754 33.80 -21.43 -15.25
CA VAL A 754 33.78 -20.70 -13.98
C VAL A 754 32.63 -21.28 -13.18
N ASN A 755 32.95 -22.10 -12.18
CA ASN A 755 31.97 -22.82 -11.37
C ASN A 755 32.01 -22.31 -9.93
N LYS A 756 30.86 -22.31 -9.24
CA LYS A 756 30.85 -22.13 -7.78
C LYS A 756 31.65 -23.27 -7.15
N HIS A 757 32.60 -22.96 -6.27
CA HIS A 757 33.30 -23.99 -5.49
C HIS A 757 32.28 -24.75 -4.60
N PRO A 758 32.48 -26.04 -4.26
CA PRO A 758 31.46 -26.83 -3.54
C PRO A 758 30.97 -26.26 -2.20
N ASP A 759 31.75 -25.39 -1.56
CA ASP A 759 31.41 -24.70 -0.30
C ASP A 759 31.03 -23.21 -0.49
N PHE A 760 30.63 -22.80 -1.70
CA PHE A 760 30.33 -21.41 -2.06
C PHE A 760 29.44 -20.64 -1.05
N SER A 761 28.49 -21.32 -0.41
CA SER A 761 27.59 -20.72 0.58
C SER A 761 28.32 -20.20 1.84
N THR A 762 29.49 -20.76 2.17
CA THR A 762 30.37 -20.26 3.23
C THR A 762 31.49 -19.38 2.67
N THR A 763 32.25 -19.87 1.68
CA THR A 763 33.48 -19.24 1.16
C THR A 763 33.23 -18.13 0.14
N GLY A 764 32.26 -18.32 -0.76
CA GLY A 764 32.05 -17.50 -1.95
C GLY A 764 33.08 -17.70 -3.07
N GLN A 765 33.88 -18.77 -3.01
CA GLN A 765 34.99 -19.04 -3.93
C GLN A 765 34.56 -19.68 -5.26
N TRP A 766 35.39 -19.53 -6.29
CA TRP A 766 35.13 -19.98 -7.66
C TRP A 766 36.25 -20.88 -8.19
N ASP A 767 35.87 -22.00 -8.81
CA ASP A 767 36.75 -22.84 -9.62
C ASP A 767 36.82 -22.27 -11.04
N VAL A 768 37.98 -21.75 -11.43
CA VAL A 768 38.23 -21.22 -12.76
C VAL A 768 39.08 -22.21 -13.56
N ILE A 769 38.48 -22.86 -14.55
CA ILE A 769 39.14 -23.82 -15.43
C ILE A 769 39.61 -23.12 -16.69
N THR A 770 40.93 -23.04 -16.83
CA THR A 770 41.62 -22.41 -17.95
C THR A 770 42.21 -23.44 -18.90
N GLU A 771 42.38 -23.06 -20.16
CA GLU A 771 43.02 -23.87 -21.19
C GLU A 771 44.12 -23.04 -21.87
N LYS A 772 45.33 -23.59 -21.91
CA LYS A 772 46.51 -22.99 -22.54
C LYS A 772 47.30 -24.07 -23.26
N ASP A 773 47.66 -23.83 -24.52
CA ASP A 773 48.41 -24.76 -25.36
C ASP A 773 47.78 -26.19 -25.39
N GLY A 774 46.45 -26.27 -25.34
CA GLY A 774 45.67 -27.52 -25.28
C GLY A 774 45.64 -28.22 -23.91
N LYS A 775 46.34 -27.70 -22.91
CA LYS A 775 46.36 -28.22 -21.54
C LYS A 775 45.35 -27.45 -20.67
N LYS A 776 44.53 -28.18 -19.92
CA LYS A 776 43.61 -27.59 -18.93
C LYS A 776 44.21 -27.53 -17.54
N GLU A 777 44.01 -26.41 -16.86
CA GLU A 777 44.44 -26.17 -15.48
C GLU A 777 43.29 -25.50 -14.69
N SER A 778 43.08 -25.93 -13.45
CA SER A 778 42.04 -25.38 -12.56
C SER A 778 42.68 -24.64 -11.40
N ALA A 779 42.13 -23.49 -11.03
CA ALA A 779 42.57 -22.71 -9.87
C ALA A 779 41.37 -22.07 -9.15
N VAL A 780 41.47 -22.01 -7.82
CA VAL A 780 40.45 -21.43 -6.94
C VAL A 780 40.71 -19.93 -6.74
N PHE A 781 39.66 -19.12 -6.85
CA PHE A 781 39.69 -17.67 -6.66
C PHE A 781 38.59 -17.20 -5.70
N ASP A 782 38.86 -16.13 -4.94
CA ASP A 782 37.91 -15.54 -3.98
C ASP A 782 36.84 -14.68 -4.66
N ALA A 783 37.10 -14.23 -5.90
CA ALA A 783 36.14 -13.52 -6.72
C ALA A 783 36.46 -13.60 -8.22
N VAL A 784 35.46 -13.29 -9.05
CA VAL A 784 35.56 -13.27 -10.52
C VAL A 784 35.01 -11.96 -11.08
N MET A 785 35.78 -11.31 -11.97
CA MET A 785 35.36 -10.14 -12.74
C MET A 785 35.32 -10.46 -14.23
N ILE A 786 34.11 -10.54 -14.79
CA ILE A 786 33.87 -10.92 -16.18
C ILE A 786 34.02 -9.69 -17.08
N CYS A 787 35.04 -9.69 -17.93
CA CYS A 787 35.44 -8.57 -18.78
C CYS A 787 35.43 -8.92 -20.29
N SER A 788 34.73 -10.00 -20.68
CA SER A 788 34.75 -10.59 -22.04
C SER A 788 34.03 -9.76 -23.12
N GLY A 789 33.28 -8.72 -22.73
CA GLY A 789 32.53 -7.85 -23.64
C GLY A 789 31.30 -8.49 -24.29
N HIS A 790 30.55 -7.68 -25.04
CA HIS A 790 29.25 -8.03 -25.64
C HIS A 790 29.13 -7.71 -27.15
N HIS A 791 30.24 -7.38 -27.81
CA HIS A 791 30.33 -7.15 -29.26
C HIS A 791 31.10 -8.27 -29.98
N VAL A 792 30.83 -9.51 -29.55
CA VAL A 792 31.51 -10.72 -30.03
C VAL A 792 30.58 -11.53 -30.93
N TYR A 793 29.50 -12.08 -30.37
CA TYR A 793 28.64 -13.04 -31.07
C TYR A 793 27.69 -12.29 -32.02
N PRO A 794 27.77 -12.50 -33.35
CA PRO A 794 26.99 -11.73 -34.31
C PRO A 794 25.51 -12.11 -34.25
N ASN A 795 24.62 -11.12 -34.27
CA ASN A 795 23.18 -11.36 -34.35
C ASN A 795 22.77 -11.41 -35.83
N ILE A 796 22.65 -12.61 -36.41
CA ILE A 796 22.30 -12.81 -37.82
C ILE A 796 20.91 -13.47 -37.95
N PRO A 797 19.81 -12.69 -37.99
CA PRO A 797 18.46 -13.24 -38.03
C PRO A 797 18.08 -13.72 -39.44
N LYS A 798 18.78 -14.73 -39.98
CA LYS A 798 18.56 -15.26 -41.34
C LYS A 798 17.12 -15.73 -41.56
N GLU A 799 16.49 -16.29 -40.54
CA GLU A 799 15.10 -16.78 -40.61
C GLU A 799 14.07 -15.65 -40.72
N SER A 800 14.42 -14.41 -40.34
CA SER A 800 13.56 -13.24 -40.48
C SER A 800 13.56 -12.62 -41.88
N PHE A 801 14.30 -13.19 -42.84
CA PHE A 801 14.40 -12.69 -44.21
C PHE A 801 14.01 -13.78 -45.21
N PRO A 802 12.73 -13.84 -45.64
CA PRO A 802 12.26 -14.77 -46.66
C PRO A 802 13.13 -14.77 -47.91
N GLY A 803 13.37 -15.95 -48.47
CA GLY A 803 14.17 -16.11 -49.69
C GLY A 803 15.68 -15.97 -49.54
N ILE A 804 16.25 -15.57 -48.38
CA ILE A 804 17.71 -15.36 -48.23
C ILE A 804 18.55 -16.63 -48.53
N LYS A 805 17.96 -17.82 -48.40
CA LYS A 805 18.61 -19.11 -48.75
C LYS A 805 18.71 -19.34 -50.27
N LEU A 806 17.96 -18.60 -51.08
CA LEU A 806 17.98 -18.66 -52.55
C LEU A 806 19.01 -17.69 -53.16
N PHE A 807 19.39 -16.66 -52.40
CA PHE A 807 20.31 -15.61 -52.86
C PHE A 807 21.69 -16.18 -53.18
N LYS A 808 22.17 -15.92 -54.41
CA LYS A 808 23.41 -16.48 -54.98
C LYS A 808 24.64 -15.58 -54.76
N GLY A 809 24.45 -14.32 -54.34
CA GLY A 809 25.53 -13.40 -54.00
C GLY A 809 26.17 -13.68 -52.64
N THR A 810 27.22 -12.95 -52.28
CA THR A 810 27.91 -13.14 -51.00
C THR A 810 27.11 -12.54 -49.85
N CYS A 811 27.11 -13.21 -48.69
CA CYS A 811 26.31 -12.76 -47.54
C CYS A 811 27.03 -13.04 -46.21
N PHE A 812 27.32 -11.99 -45.44
CA PHE A 812 28.08 -12.06 -44.19
C PHE A 812 27.67 -10.96 -43.18
N HIS A 813 28.23 -10.95 -41.96
CA HIS A 813 27.91 -9.98 -40.91
C HIS A 813 28.94 -8.85 -40.84
N SER A 814 28.61 -7.69 -40.28
CA SER A 814 29.56 -6.58 -40.09
C SER A 814 30.80 -6.93 -39.25
N ARG A 815 30.80 -8.07 -38.55
CA ARG A 815 31.97 -8.67 -37.85
C ARG A 815 33.07 -9.09 -38.83
N ASP A 816 32.67 -9.52 -40.03
CA ASP A 816 33.54 -10.11 -41.05
C ASP A 816 34.00 -9.08 -42.09
N TYR A 817 33.43 -7.86 -42.06
CA TYR A 817 33.90 -6.73 -42.85
C TYR A 817 35.26 -6.23 -42.34
N LYS A 818 36.18 -5.92 -43.27
CA LYS A 818 37.55 -5.50 -42.96
C LYS A 818 37.99 -4.30 -43.76
N GLU A 819 37.94 -4.43 -45.09
CA GLU A 819 38.39 -3.42 -46.05
C GLU A 819 37.41 -3.32 -47.21
N PRO A 820 37.34 -2.15 -47.88
CA PRO A 820 36.42 -1.93 -48.99
C PRO A 820 36.91 -2.58 -50.30
N GLY A 821 38.22 -2.81 -50.49
CA GLY A 821 38.83 -3.06 -51.81
C GLY A 821 38.14 -4.09 -52.72
N ILE A 822 37.64 -5.20 -52.16
CA ILE A 822 36.96 -6.27 -52.91
C ILE A 822 35.56 -5.90 -53.44
N PHE A 823 35.00 -4.76 -52.99
CA PHE A 823 33.67 -4.26 -53.37
C PHE A 823 33.71 -3.21 -54.49
N LYS A 824 34.87 -2.99 -55.13
CA LYS A 824 35.00 -2.04 -56.23
C LYS A 824 34.07 -2.42 -57.40
N GLY A 825 33.19 -1.49 -57.80
CA GLY A 825 32.20 -1.70 -58.85
C GLY A 825 31.11 -2.73 -58.50
N LYS A 826 30.92 -3.05 -57.22
CA LYS A 826 29.90 -4.00 -56.75
C LYS A 826 28.63 -3.32 -56.30
N ARG A 827 27.52 -4.05 -56.29
CA ARG A 827 26.20 -3.59 -55.84
C ARG A 827 25.92 -4.21 -54.48
N VAL A 828 25.92 -3.38 -53.44
CA VAL A 828 25.93 -3.83 -52.03
C VAL A 828 24.68 -3.38 -51.28
N LEU A 829 24.04 -4.32 -50.58
CA LEU A 829 22.94 -4.06 -49.66
C LEU A 829 23.42 -4.22 -48.21
N VAL A 830 23.35 -3.15 -47.43
CA VAL A 830 23.62 -3.18 -45.98
C VAL A 830 22.28 -3.26 -45.23
N ILE A 831 22.13 -4.22 -44.32
CA ILE A 831 20.92 -4.38 -43.50
C ILE A 831 21.21 -3.92 -42.09
N GLY A 832 20.53 -2.84 -41.66
CA GLY A 832 20.70 -2.24 -40.34
C GLY A 832 21.32 -0.84 -40.42
N LEU A 833 20.62 0.14 -39.84
CA LEU A 833 21.03 1.55 -39.75
C LEU A 833 21.67 1.84 -38.37
N GLY A 834 22.61 1.00 -37.95
CA GLY A 834 23.46 1.24 -36.78
C GLY A 834 24.80 1.88 -37.17
N ASN A 835 25.62 2.28 -36.20
CA ASN A 835 26.94 2.90 -36.43
C ASN A 835 27.78 2.14 -37.47
N SER A 836 28.00 0.83 -37.28
CA SER A 836 28.75 0.02 -38.25
C SER A 836 28.09 -0.08 -39.63
N GLY A 837 26.75 -0.09 -39.71
CA GLY A 837 26.05 -0.14 -41.00
C GLY A 837 26.24 1.15 -41.79
N CYS A 838 26.21 2.30 -41.11
CA CYS A 838 26.41 3.61 -41.70
C CYS A 838 27.86 3.87 -42.10
N ASP A 839 28.83 3.48 -41.27
CA ASP A 839 30.26 3.57 -41.58
C ASP A 839 30.62 2.70 -42.80
N ILE A 840 30.24 1.41 -42.78
CA ILE A 840 30.48 0.48 -43.89
C ILE A 840 29.82 0.97 -45.17
N ALA A 841 28.56 1.41 -45.12
CA ALA A 841 27.87 1.92 -46.30
C ALA A 841 28.50 3.20 -46.86
N SER A 842 28.95 4.11 -45.98
CA SER A 842 29.64 5.34 -46.40
C SER A 842 30.99 5.02 -47.04
N GLU A 843 31.80 4.16 -46.42
CA GLU A 843 33.08 3.71 -46.96
C GLU A 843 32.93 3.01 -48.32
N LEU A 844 32.03 2.02 -48.42
CA LEU A 844 31.78 1.28 -49.66
C LEU A 844 31.31 2.19 -50.79
N SER A 845 30.51 3.22 -50.50
CA SER A 845 29.99 4.14 -51.52
C SER A 845 31.07 4.97 -52.23
N HIS A 846 32.34 4.94 -51.77
CA HIS A 846 33.45 5.58 -52.49
C HIS A 846 33.96 4.75 -53.68
N ILE A 847 33.64 3.46 -53.76
CA ILE A 847 34.17 2.53 -54.76
C ILE A 847 33.14 1.56 -55.37
N ALA A 848 32.02 1.32 -54.70
CA ALA A 848 30.94 0.46 -55.14
C ALA A 848 30.14 1.12 -56.28
N GLU A 849 29.49 0.31 -57.12
CA GLU A 849 28.58 0.83 -58.15
C GLU A 849 27.33 1.45 -57.52
N LYS A 850 26.79 0.78 -56.49
CA LYS A 850 25.62 1.26 -55.73
C LYS A 850 25.56 0.66 -54.34
N VAL A 851 25.27 1.49 -53.33
CA VAL A 851 25.04 1.06 -51.95
C VAL A 851 23.61 1.42 -51.52
N ILE A 852 22.92 0.47 -50.91
CA ILE A 852 21.62 0.68 -50.24
C ILE A 852 21.73 0.28 -48.77
N ILE A 853 21.18 1.10 -47.86
CA ILE A 853 20.96 0.71 -46.46
C ILE A 853 19.47 0.41 -46.26
N SER A 854 19.14 -0.78 -45.80
CA SER A 854 17.80 -1.16 -45.38
C SER A 854 17.63 -0.94 -43.86
N SER A 855 16.58 -0.22 -43.47
CA SER A 855 16.26 0.10 -42.09
C SER A 855 14.81 -0.26 -41.72
N ARG A 856 14.62 -0.88 -40.56
CA ARG A 856 13.29 -1.22 -40.01
C ARG A 856 12.58 -0.02 -39.38
N SER A 857 13.34 0.90 -38.78
CA SER A 857 12.76 1.89 -37.87
C SER A 857 13.28 3.32 -38.03
N GLY A 858 14.16 3.58 -39.00
CA GLY A 858 14.95 4.81 -39.05
C GLY A 858 15.88 4.97 -37.85
N SER A 859 16.64 6.07 -37.82
CA SER A 859 17.49 6.48 -36.69
C SER A 859 17.81 7.97 -36.79
N TRP A 860 18.03 8.62 -35.65
CA TRP A 860 18.65 9.94 -35.62
C TRP A 860 20.14 9.81 -35.98
N VAL A 861 20.65 10.72 -36.80
CA VAL A 861 22.05 10.74 -37.25
C VAL A 861 22.70 12.04 -36.77
N MET A 862 23.66 11.89 -35.88
CA MET A 862 24.57 12.90 -35.37
C MET A 862 25.92 12.84 -36.10
N SER A 863 26.70 13.91 -35.98
CA SER A 863 28.05 14.03 -36.52
C SER A 863 29.03 14.26 -35.36
N ARG A 864 30.27 13.76 -35.51
CA ARG A 864 31.38 13.99 -34.58
C ARG A 864 31.65 15.49 -34.42
N VAL A 865 31.58 16.21 -35.55
CA VAL A 865 31.59 17.67 -35.61
C VAL A 865 30.20 18.20 -35.22
N TRP A 866 30.12 18.83 -34.05
CA TRP A 866 28.89 19.41 -33.52
C TRP A 866 28.90 20.94 -33.63
N ASP A 867 28.11 21.61 -32.80
CA ASP A 867 27.93 23.05 -32.81
C ASP A 867 29.27 23.79 -32.60
N GLU A 868 29.47 24.88 -33.36
CA GLU A 868 30.73 25.64 -33.43
C GLU A 868 31.98 24.80 -33.81
N GLY A 869 31.81 23.55 -34.25
CA GLY A 869 32.91 22.63 -34.60
C GLY A 869 33.47 21.82 -33.42
N TYR A 870 32.88 21.93 -32.22
CA TYR A 870 33.30 21.13 -31.07
C TYR A 870 32.81 19.67 -31.17
N PRO A 871 33.43 18.72 -30.44
CA PRO A 871 32.91 17.37 -30.27
C PRO A 871 31.50 17.35 -29.65
N TRP A 872 30.62 16.53 -30.23
CA TRP A 872 29.22 16.44 -29.79
C TRP A 872 29.05 16.08 -28.31
N ASP A 873 29.83 15.14 -27.80
CA ASP A 873 29.68 14.61 -26.45
C ASP A 873 30.06 15.63 -25.37
N MET A 874 31.05 16.47 -25.63
CA MET A 874 31.44 17.56 -24.74
C MET A 874 30.39 18.67 -24.62
N LEU A 875 29.48 18.80 -25.59
CA LEU A 875 28.36 19.75 -25.54
C LEU A 875 27.04 19.10 -25.11
N PHE A 876 26.80 17.84 -25.50
CA PHE A 876 25.54 17.13 -25.28
C PHE A 876 25.48 16.40 -23.94
N ILE A 877 26.63 15.99 -23.39
CA ILE A 877 26.75 15.24 -22.13
C ILE A 877 27.29 16.18 -21.02
N THR A 878 26.43 17.09 -20.57
CA THR A 878 26.70 18.00 -19.44
C THR A 878 25.72 17.71 -18.30
N ARG A 879 26.11 17.99 -17.06
CA ARG A 879 25.22 17.77 -15.90
C ARG A 879 23.97 18.65 -15.97
N PHE A 880 24.10 19.87 -16.49
CA PHE A 880 22.99 20.77 -16.72
C PHE A 880 22.00 20.27 -17.79
N GLU A 881 22.47 19.77 -18.93
CA GLU A 881 21.59 19.23 -19.98
C GLU A 881 20.90 17.94 -19.52
N THR A 882 21.57 17.07 -18.76
CA THR A 882 20.91 15.92 -18.09
C THR A 882 19.85 16.38 -17.09
N PHE A 883 20.11 17.44 -16.30
CA PHE A 883 19.13 18.01 -15.39
C PHE A 883 17.89 18.53 -16.15
N LEU A 884 18.08 19.32 -17.22
CA LEU A 884 16.96 19.78 -18.07
C LEU A 884 16.17 18.59 -18.65
N LYS A 885 16.86 17.61 -19.24
CA LYS A 885 16.25 16.42 -19.86
C LYS A 885 15.44 15.57 -18.87
N ASN A 886 15.79 15.58 -17.58
CA ASN A 886 15.15 14.79 -16.52
C ASN A 886 14.11 15.56 -15.69
N THR A 887 14.18 16.90 -15.63
CA THR A 887 13.26 17.73 -14.84
C THR A 887 12.15 18.38 -15.69
N LEU A 888 12.36 18.59 -17.00
CA LEU A 888 11.31 19.08 -17.89
C LEU A 888 10.20 18.03 -18.11
N PRO A 889 8.93 18.45 -18.28
CA PRO A 889 7.86 17.55 -18.75
C PRO A 889 8.27 16.81 -20.02
N THR A 890 7.97 15.51 -20.11
CA THR A 890 8.49 14.66 -21.20
C THR A 890 8.14 15.19 -22.58
N VAL A 891 6.92 15.72 -22.79
CA VAL A 891 6.51 16.33 -24.07
C VAL A 891 7.46 17.45 -24.52
N ILE A 892 7.92 18.30 -23.58
CA ILE A 892 8.87 19.39 -23.88
C ILE A 892 10.28 18.83 -24.09
N SER A 893 10.70 17.90 -23.22
CA SER A 893 12.01 17.24 -23.26
C SER A 893 12.24 16.46 -24.56
N ASP A 894 11.22 15.75 -25.03
CA ASP A 894 11.26 14.92 -26.23
C ASP A 894 11.13 15.79 -27.50
N TRP A 895 10.29 16.84 -27.49
CA TRP A 895 10.28 17.85 -28.56
C TRP A 895 11.64 18.56 -28.72
N TRP A 896 12.27 18.93 -27.60
CA TRP A 896 13.58 19.58 -27.59
C TRP A 896 14.66 18.66 -28.17
N TYR A 897 14.67 17.40 -27.75
CA TYR A 897 15.55 16.36 -28.31
C TYR A 897 15.34 16.19 -29.83
N MET A 898 14.10 15.95 -30.29
CA MET A 898 13.79 15.80 -31.71
C MET A 898 14.18 17.04 -32.53
N LYS A 899 14.01 18.24 -31.97
CA LYS A 899 14.40 19.50 -32.61
C LYS A 899 15.91 19.65 -32.73
N GLN A 900 16.69 19.25 -31.72
CA GLN A 900 18.16 19.21 -31.80
C GLN A 900 18.63 18.20 -32.87
N MET A 901 18.10 16.98 -32.86
CA MET A 901 18.49 15.95 -33.83
C MET A 901 18.17 16.36 -35.27
N ASN A 902 16.99 16.96 -35.50
CA ASN A 902 16.53 17.36 -36.83
C ASN A 902 16.91 18.80 -37.24
N ALA A 903 17.95 19.36 -36.61
CA ALA A 903 18.42 20.73 -36.82
C ALA A 903 19.33 20.89 -38.04
N ARG A 904 20.28 19.97 -38.27
CA ARG A 904 21.28 20.09 -39.36
C ARG A 904 20.72 19.78 -40.73
N PHE A 905 19.86 18.76 -40.82
CA PHE A 905 19.12 18.39 -42.02
C PHE A 905 17.83 17.68 -41.63
N LYS A 906 16.86 17.66 -42.54
CA LYS A 906 15.56 17.01 -42.36
C LYS A 906 15.66 15.52 -42.62
N HIS A 907 15.66 14.72 -41.55
CA HIS A 907 15.73 13.27 -41.61
C HIS A 907 14.59 12.65 -42.44
N GLU A 908 13.44 13.33 -42.49
CA GLU A 908 12.30 13.02 -43.35
C GLU A 908 12.70 13.01 -44.84
N ASN A 909 13.39 14.06 -45.29
CA ASN A 909 13.81 14.23 -46.68
C ASN A 909 14.92 13.25 -47.10
N TYR A 910 15.64 12.68 -46.13
CA TYR A 910 16.76 11.75 -46.33
C TYR A 910 16.36 10.28 -46.13
N GLY A 911 15.09 9.99 -45.82
CA GLY A 911 14.61 8.64 -45.53
C GLY A 911 15.14 8.03 -44.22
N LEU A 912 15.69 8.86 -43.33
CA LEU A 912 16.32 8.45 -42.06
C LEU A 912 15.37 8.55 -40.86
N MET A 913 14.27 9.31 -40.98
CA MET A 913 13.35 9.65 -39.89
C MET A 913 12.93 8.43 -39.05
N PRO A 914 13.21 8.42 -37.73
CA PRO A 914 12.80 7.30 -36.88
C PRO A 914 11.28 7.22 -36.70
N LEU A 915 10.73 6.00 -36.74
CA LEU A 915 9.29 5.71 -36.54
C LEU A 915 8.73 6.28 -35.22
N ASN A 916 9.56 6.33 -34.18
CA ASN A 916 9.26 7.03 -32.94
C ASN A 916 10.50 7.84 -32.52
N GLY A 917 10.53 9.11 -32.96
CA GLY A 917 11.63 10.03 -32.69
C GLY A 917 11.79 10.49 -31.23
N ALA A 918 10.80 10.25 -30.37
CA ALA A 918 10.89 10.55 -28.94
C ALA A 918 11.75 9.51 -28.17
N LEU A 919 11.98 8.32 -28.75
CA LEU A 919 12.87 7.33 -28.14
C LEU A 919 14.32 7.80 -28.18
N ARG A 920 14.96 7.82 -27.01
CA ARG A 920 16.35 8.25 -26.80
C ARG A 920 17.35 7.11 -27.08
N LYS A 921 17.05 6.28 -28.08
CA LYS A 921 17.98 5.25 -28.58
C LYS A 921 19.29 5.91 -28.97
N GLU A 922 20.39 5.18 -28.80
CA GLU A 922 21.70 5.60 -29.32
C GLU A 922 21.59 6.01 -30.81
N PRO A 923 21.92 7.26 -31.16
CA PRO A 923 21.89 7.73 -32.54
C PRO A 923 23.10 7.19 -33.31
N VAL A 924 23.03 7.29 -34.64
CA VAL A 924 24.19 7.05 -35.50
C VAL A 924 25.15 8.24 -35.38
N PHE A 925 26.44 7.99 -35.28
CA PHE A 925 27.50 9.01 -35.30
C PHE A 925 28.31 8.88 -36.59
N ASN A 926 27.87 9.54 -37.66
CA ASN A 926 28.52 9.48 -38.97
C ASN A 926 28.49 10.84 -39.67
N ASP A 927 29.68 11.32 -40.03
CA ASP A 927 29.92 12.65 -40.60
C ASP A 927 29.68 12.70 -42.12
N GLU A 928 29.78 11.56 -42.81
CA GLU A 928 29.66 11.49 -44.27
C GLU A 928 28.25 11.20 -44.75
N LEU A 929 27.50 10.35 -44.03
CA LEU A 929 26.25 9.73 -44.49
C LEU A 929 25.24 10.72 -45.12
N PRO A 930 24.97 11.92 -44.55
CA PRO A 930 24.09 12.89 -45.20
C PRO A 930 24.60 13.32 -46.57
N ALA A 931 25.90 13.61 -46.71
CA ALA A 931 26.49 13.95 -48.01
C ALA A 931 26.45 12.76 -48.99
N ARG A 932 26.67 11.53 -48.52
CA ARG A 932 26.59 10.31 -49.36
C ARG A 932 25.16 10.07 -49.89
N ILE A 933 24.14 10.36 -49.08
CA ILE A 933 22.74 10.30 -49.50
C ILE A 933 22.42 11.42 -50.49
N LEU A 934 22.85 12.66 -50.21
CA LEU A 934 22.59 13.82 -51.06
C LEU A 934 23.24 13.69 -52.46
N CYS A 935 24.41 13.06 -52.53
CA CYS A 935 25.08 12.72 -53.80
C CYS A 935 24.51 11.46 -54.48
N GLY A 936 23.51 10.78 -53.90
CA GLY A 936 22.84 9.61 -54.48
C GLY A 936 23.67 8.31 -54.49
N VAL A 937 24.87 8.29 -53.90
CA VAL A 937 25.75 7.11 -53.85
C VAL A 937 25.37 6.12 -52.75
N VAL A 938 24.66 6.60 -51.72
CA VAL A 938 23.94 5.77 -50.73
C VAL A 938 22.46 6.07 -50.85
N THR A 939 21.59 5.05 -50.83
CA THR A 939 20.14 5.23 -50.73
C THR A 939 19.59 4.51 -49.51
N ILE A 940 18.71 5.15 -48.74
CA ILE A 940 18.01 4.51 -47.62
C ILE A 940 16.73 3.84 -48.12
N LYS A 941 16.44 2.65 -47.63
CA LYS A 941 15.24 1.86 -47.92
C LYS A 941 14.59 1.32 -46.65
N PRO A 942 13.28 1.02 -46.67
CA PRO A 942 12.65 0.30 -45.58
C PRO A 942 13.19 -1.13 -45.50
N ASN A 943 12.64 -1.94 -44.59
CA ASN A 943 13.10 -3.30 -44.35
C ASN A 943 12.90 -4.19 -45.60
N VAL A 944 13.78 -5.19 -45.77
CA VAL A 944 13.66 -6.17 -46.84
C VAL A 944 12.48 -7.09 -46.54
N LYS A 945 11.55 -7.19 -47.51
CA LYS A 945 10.39 -8.08 -47.46
C LYS A 945 10.75 -9.50 -47.88
N GLU A 946 11.51 -9.63 -48.98
CA GLU A 946 11.89 -10.92 -49.56
C GLU A 946 13.15 -10.80 -50.43
N PHE A 947 13.94 -11.87 -50.50
CA PHE A 947 15.07 -12.03 -51.41
C PHE A 947 14.72 -12.99 -52.56
N THR A 948 15.23 -12.68 -53.75
CA THR A 948 15.28 -13.62 -54.89
C THR A 948 16.69 -14.22 -55.01
N GLU A 949 16.98 -14.92 -56.10
CA GLU A 949 18.33 -15.41 -56.40
C GLU A 949 19.38 -14.30 -56.54
N ASP A 950 18.99 -13.09 -56.97
CA ASP A 950 19.91 -11.99 -57.33
C ASP A 950 19.45 -10.60 -56.84
N SER A 951 18.29 -10.49 -56.19
CA SER A 951 17.62 -9.23 -55.91
C SER A 951 17.02 -9.20 -54.51
N ALA A 952 16.74 -7.99 -53.99
CA ALA A 952 15.97 -7.77 -52.77
C ALA A 952 14.73 -6.92 -53.07
N ILE A 953 13.58 -7.35 -52.55
CA ILE A 953 12.30 -6.64 -52.60
C ILE A 953 12.06 -6.01 -51.23
N PHE A 954 11.83 -4.70 -51.18
CA PHE A 954 11.58 -3.97 -49.93
C PHE A 954 10.09 -3.88 -49.61
N GLU A 955 9.77 -3.51 -48.37
CA GLU A 955 8.38 -3.32 -47.91
C GLU A 955 7.61 -2.22 -48.68
N ASP A 956 8.29 -1.23 -49.27
CA ASP A 956 7.69 -0.23 -50.18
C ASP A 956 7.40 -0.77 -51.60
N GLY A 957 7.64 -2.06 -51.85
CA GLY A 957 7.47 -2.70 -53.16
C GLY A 957 8.58 -2.39 -54.17
N THR A 958 9.57 -1.57 -53.82
CA THR A 958 10.71 -1.32 -54.71
C THR A 958 11.70 -2.48 -54.68
N VAL A 959 12.49 -2.63 -55.75
CA VAL A 959 13.39 -3.77 -55.95
C VAL A 959 14.81 -3.28 -56.23
N PHE A 960 15.79 -3.81 -55.49
CA PHE A 960 17.20 -3.67 -55.82
C PHE A 960 17.66 -4.94 -56.55
N LYS A 961 17.87 -4.81 -57.86
CA LYS A 961 18.28 -5.93 -58.73
C LYS A 961 19.79 -6.12 -58.80
N SER A 962 20.21 -7.34 -59.10
CA SER A 962 21.62 -7.71 -59.35
C SER A 962 22.53 -7.26 -58.19
N ILE A 963 22.22 -7.74 -56.98
CA ILE A 963 22.99 -7.49 -55.77
C ILE A 963 24.15 -8.49 -55.74
N ASP A 964 25.38 -8.00 -55.68
CA ASP A 964 26.56 -8.87 -55.51
C ASP A 964 26.71 -9.34 -54.07
N CYS A 965 26.41 -8.46 -53.10
CA CYS A 965 26.70 -8.68 -51.69
C CYS A 965 25.63 -8.11 -50.75
N VAL A 966 25.31 -8.89 -49.70
CA VAL A 966 24.48 -8.47 -48.56
C VAL A 966 25.31 -8.48 -47.28
N ILE A 967 25.38 -7.33 -46.59
CA ILE A 967 26.09 -7.18 -45.32
C ILE A 967 25.06 -6.97 -44.19
N PHE A 968 24.98 -7.92 -43.27
CA PHE A 968 24.16 -7.79 -42.07
C PHE A 968 24.90 -6.93 -41.02
N ALA A 969 24.50 -5.66 -40.87
CA ALA A 969 24.90 -4.78 -39.78
C ALA A 969 23.86 -4.79 -38.64
N THR A 970 23.40 -6.00 -38.28
CA THR A 970 22.26 -6.26 -37.38
C THR A 970 22.63 -6.34 -35.89
N GLY A 971 23.88 -6.03 -35.55
CA GLY A 971 24.37 -5.92 -34.18
C GLY A 971 24.83 -7.25 -33.59
N TYR A 972 24.96 -7.29 -32.27
CA TYR A 972 25.56 -8.42 -31.55
C TYR A 972 24.64 -8.94 -30.46
N SER A 973 24.75 -10.23 -30.20
CA SER A 973 24.32 -10.87 -28.97
C SER A 973 25.53 -11.03 -28.04
N TYR A 974 25.26 -11.38 -26.78
CA TYR A 974 26.26 -11.70 -25.78
C TYR A 974 26.01 -13.10 -25.20
N ALA A 975 27.08 -13.77 -24.79
CA ALA A 975 27.03 -15.07 -24.16
C ALA A 975 28.25 -15.24 -23.24
N TYR A 976 28.07 -16.02 -22.18
CA TYR A 976 29.10 -16.37 -21.21
C TYR A 976 29.27 -17.89 -21.21
N PRO A 977 29.82 -18.50 -22.28
CA PRO A 977 29.84 -19.96 -22.46
C PRO A 977 30.64 -20.72 -21.40
N PHE A 978 31.43 -19.99 -20.59
CA PHE A 978 32.17 -20.49 -19.44
C PHE A 978 31.39 -20.39 -18.12
N LEU A 979 30.14 -19.93 -18.11
CA LEU A 979 29.36 -19.70 -16.89
C LEU A 979 27.97 -20.33 -17.04
N ASP A 980 27.41 -20.82 -15.93
CA ASP A 980 26.03 -21.29 -15.91
C ASP A 980 25.06 -20.13 -16.22
N ASP A 981 24.20 -20.34 -17.21
CA ASP A 981 23.23 -19.34 -17.70
C ASP A 981 22.31 -18.84 -16.57
N SER A 982 21.99 -19.67 -15.57
CA SER A 982 21.14 -19.31 -14.43
C SER A 982 21.72 -18.22 -13.52
N ILE A 983 23.05 -18.03 -13.53
CA ILE A 983 23.73 -17.01 -12.73
C ILE A 983 23.44 -15.60 -13.28
N ILE A 984 23.40 -15.45 -14.62
CA ILE A 984 23.21 -14.15 -15.29
C ILE A 984 21.75 -13.94 -15.72
N LYS A 985 21.06 -15.02 -16.10
CA LYS A 985 19.67 -15.03 -16.58
C LYS A 985 18.72 -15.59 -15.51
N SER A 986 18.78 -15.02 -14.32
CA SER A 986 18.20 -15.63 -13.12
C SER A 986 16.66 -15.51 -13.00
N ARG A 987 15.99 -14.84 -13.95
CA ARG A 987 14.53 -14.69 -14.01
C ARG A 987 14.08 -14.68 -15.47
N ASP A 988 13.08 -15.47 -15.83
CA ASP A 988 12.43 -15.51 -17.16
C ASP A 988 13.38 -15.67 -18.36
N ASN A 989 14.58 -16.23 -18.14
CA ASN A 989 15.68 -16.32 -19.12
C ASN A 989 16.19 -14.94 -19.62
N GLU A 990 15.87 -13.86 -18.91
CA GLU A 990 16.35 -12.49 -19.15
C GLU A 990 17.54 -12.13 -18.25
N VAL A 991 18.44 -11.26 -18.71
CA VAL A 991 19.60 -10.81 -17.91
C VAL A 991 19.16 -9.93 -16.74
N THR A 992 19.41 -10.43 -15.53
CA THR A 992 19.04 -9.80 -14.26
C THR A 992 20.27 -9.45 -13.44
N LEU A 993 20.93 -8.34 -13.79
CA LEU A 993 22.11 -7.83 -13.08
C LEU A 993 21.83 -6.49 -12.42
N PHE A 994 22.04 -6.39 -11.11
CA PHE A 994 21.95 -5.14 -10.35
C PHE A 994 22.98 -4.15 -10.89
N LYS A 995 22.49 -2.99 -11.35
CA LYS A 995 23.26 -1.97 -12.09
C LYS A 995 24.03 -2.50 -13.31
N GLY A 996 23.67 -3.66 -13.86
CA GLY A 996 24.43 -4.31 -14.95
C GLY A 996 25.74 -4.98 -14.52
N ILE A 997 25.96 -5.16 -13.20
CA ILE A 997 27.22 -5.71 -12.65
C ILE A 997 27.00 -6.99 -11.85
N PHE A 998 26.15 -6.96 -10.83
CA PHE A 998 26.06 -8.04 -9.84
C PHE A 998 24.81 -8.92 -10.05
N PRO A 999 24.93 -10.25 -10.07
CA PRO A 999 23.76 -11.14 -10.05
C PRO A 999 23.10 -11.12 -8.67
N PRO A 1000 21.84 -10.63 -8.50
CA PRO A 1000 21.20 -10.48 -7.21
C PRO A 1000 21.00 -11.76 -6.38
N PRO A 1001 20.65 -12.94 -6.95
CA PRO A 1001 20.37 -14.13 -6.14
C PRO A 1001 21.64 -14.89 -5.71
N LEU A 1002 22.83 -14.34 -5.94
CA LEU A 1002 24.09 -14.95 -5.54
C LEU A 1002 24.31 -14.80 -4.02
N GLU A 1003 24.65 -15.90 -3.35
CA GLU A 1003 24.73 -16.03 -1.89
C GLU A 1003 25.87 -15.19 -1.28
N LYS A 1004 26.92 -14.93 -2.06
CA LYS A 1004 28.06 -14.07 -1.74
C LYS A 1004 28.35 -13.15 -2.92
N PRO A 1005 28.58 -11.84 -2.75
CA PRO A 1005 28.77 -10.90 -3.85
C PRO A 1005 30.19 -10.95 -4.43
N THR A 1006 30.62 -12.13 -4.89
CA THR A 1006 31.99 -12.41 -5.36
C THR A 1006 32.09 -12.55 -6.88
N LEU A 1007 31.02 -12.28 -7.64
CA LEU A 1007 31.05 -12.22 -9.11
C LEU A 1007 30.51 -10.87 -9.60
N ALA A 1008 31.25 -10.24 -10.51
CA ALA A 1008 30.90 -8.96 -11.11
C ALA A 1008 31.10 -8.98 -12.64
N VAL A 1009 30.14 -8.44 -13.40
CA VAL A 1009 30.24 -8.25 -14.85
C VAL A 1009 30.62 -6.81 -15.15
N ILE A 1010 31.70 -6.59 -15.92
CA ILE A 1010 32.24 -5.26 -16.20
C ILE A 1010 32.16 -4.95 -17.70
N GLY A 1011 31.46 -3.87 -18.04
CA GLY A 1011 31.26 -3.38 -19.40
C GLY A 1011 29.96 -3.83 -20.08
N LEU A 1012 29.08 -4.61 -19.43
CA LEU A 1012 27.75 -4.94 -19.96
C LEU A 1012 26.75 -3.78 -19.76
N VAL A 1013 27.08 -2.64 -20.35
CA VAL A 1013 26.29 -1.41 -20.31
C VAL A 1013 26.59 -0.57 -21.55
N GLN A 1014 25.58 0.12 -22.07
CA GLN A 1014 25.73 1.13 -23.12
C GLN A 1014 25.11 2.44 -22.66
N SER A 1015 25.67 3.55 -23.11
CA SER A 1015 25.14 4.90 -22.90
C SER A 1015 25.69 5.82 -23.98
N LEU A 1016 25.29 7.09 -23.98
CA LEU A 1016 25.95 8.08 -24.84
C LEU A 1016 27.39 8.40 -24.40
N GLY A 1017 27.76 8.12 -23.13
CA GLY A 1017 29.13 8.28 -22.66
C GLY A 1017 29.99 7.05 -22.92
N ALA A 1018 31.31 7.26 -22.93
CA ALA A 1018 32.29 6.26 -23.33
C ALA A 1018 32.42 5.07 -22.33
N VAL A 1019 32.80 3.91 -22.86
CA VAL A 1019 32.98 2.67 -22.08
C VAL A 1019 34.15 2.76 -21.09
N ILE A 1020 35.27 3.40 -21.45
CA ILE A 1020 36.47 3.52 -20.60
C ILE A 1020 36.14 4.11 -19.21
N PRO A 1021 35.60 5.34 -19.08
CA PRO A 1021 35.27 5.89 -17.76
C PRO A 1021 34.18 5.11 -17.04
N THR A 1022 33.22 4.54 -17.77
CA THR A 1022 32.16 3.70 -17.19
C THR A 1022 32.76 2.45 -16.54
N THR A 1023 33.69 1.77 -17.21
CA THR A 1023 34.36 0.57 -16.69
C THR A 1023 35.35 0.84 -15.56
N ASP A 1024 36.05 1.99 -15.53
CA ASP A 1024 36.81 2.43 -14.34
C ASP A 1024 35.90 2.49 -13.12
N LEU A 1025 34.75 3.15 -13.25
CA LEU A 1025 33.86 3.36 -12.12
C LEU A 1025 33.11 2.07 -11.71
N GLN A 1026 32.71 1.24 -12.67
CA GLN A 1026 32.19 -0.11 -12.41
C GLN A 1026 33.21 -0.96 -11.64
N SER A 1027 34.46 -0.98 -12.11
CA SER A 1027 35.54 -1.77 -11.50
C SER A 1027 35.84 -1.29 -10.09
N ARG A 1028 35.96 0.02 -9.85
CA ARG A 1028 36.20 0.62 -8.52
C ARG A 1028 35.12 0.26 -7.51
N TRP A 1029 33.84 0.29 -7.90
CA TRP A 1029 32.77 -0.16 -7.02
C TRP A 1029 32.81 -1.68 -6.82
N ALA A 1030 33.04 -2.46 -7.89
CA ALA A 1030 33.10 -3.91 -7.82
C ALA A 1030 34.15 -4.43 -6.84
N VAL A 1031 35.37 -3.87 -6.86
CA VAL A 1031 36.44 -4.29 -5.95
C VAL A 1031 36.16 -3.93 -4.49
N GLN A 1032 35.46 -2.84 -4.21
CA GLN A 1032 35.05 -2.47 -2.85
C GLN A 1032 33.95 -3.39 -2.31
N VAL A 1033 33.07 -3.91 -3.17
CA VAL A 1033 32.10 -4.96 -2.80
C VAL A 1033 32.82 -6.28 -2.54
N ILE A 1034 33.71 -6.72 -3.43
CA ILE A 1034 34.51 -7.95 -3.28
C ILE A 1034 35.36 -7.92 -1.99
N LYS A 1035 35.95 -6.77 -1.68
CA LYS A 1035 36.73 -6.53 -0.44
C LYS A 1035 35.85 -6.47 0.81
N GLY A 1036 34.55 -6.19 0.67
CA GLY A 1036 33.59 -6.05 1.77
C GLY A 1036 33.49 -4.64 2.36
N THR A 1037 34.14 -3.63 1.77
CA THR A 1037 34.06 -2.23 2.23
C THR A 1037 32.81 -1.50 1.74
N CYS A 1038 32.14 -2.01 0.70
CA CYS A 1038 30.86 -1.50 0.20
C CYS A 1038 29.84 -2.65 0.16
N PRO A 1039 28.92 -2.79 1.12
CA PRO A 1039 27.91 -3.86 1.08
C PRO A 1039 26.85 -3.58 0.00
N LEU A 1040 26.39 -4.65 -0.67
CA LEU A 1040 25.21 -4.57 -1.54
C LEU A 1040 23.92 -4.42 -0.69
N PRO A 1041 22.86 -3.80 -1.24
CA PRO A 1041 21.55 -3.79 -0.61
C PRO A 1041 20.90 -5.19 -0.66
N SER A 1042 19.73 -5.37 -0.04
CA SER A 1042 19.09 -6.69 0.00
C SER A 1042 18.72 -7.19 -1.41
N VAL A 1043 18.63 -8.51 -1.60
CA VAL A 1043 18.20 -9.11 -2.87
C VAL A 1043 16.88 -8.52 -3.37
N LYS A 1044 15.93 -8.28 -2.46
CA LYS A 1044 14.65 -7.64 -2.77
C LYS A 1044 14.84 -6.22 -3.31
N ASP A 1045 15.71 -5.42 -2.69
CA ASP A 1045 15.96 -4.03 -3.11
C ASP A 1045 16.72 -3.98 -4.45
N MET A 1046 17.65 -4.92 -4.68
CA MET A 1046 18.32 -5.09 -5.97
C MET A 1046 17.33 -5.43 -7.09
N MET A 1047 16.39 -6.36 -6.84
CA MET A 1047 15.35 -6.71 -7.81
C MET A 1047 14.38 -5.55 -8.05
N ASN A 1048 13.97 -4.82 -7.01
CA ASN A 1048 13.13 -3.62 -7.14
C ASN A 1048 13.80 -2.53 -8.00
N ASP A 1049 15.12 -2.30 -7.84
CA ASP A 1049 15.85 -1.36 -8.70
C ASP A 1049 15.93 -1.87 -10.15
N ILE A 1050 16.17 -3.17 -10.36
CA ILE A 1050 16.15 -3.78 -11.71
C ILE A 1050 14.80 -3.54 -12.38
N ASP A 1051 13.69 -3.78 -11.68
CA ASP A 1051 12.33 -3.58 -12.21
C ASP A 1051 12.02 -2.10 -12.48
N GLU A 1052 12.40 -1.18 -11.59
CA GLU A 1052 12.29 0.27 -11.83
C GLU A 1052 13.13 0.71 -13.04
N LYS A 1053 14.32 0.14 -13.22
CA LYS A 1053 15.22 0.42 -14.35
C LYS A 1053 14.71 -0.18 -15.65
N MET A 1054 14.17 -1.40 -15.65
CA MET A 1054 13.53 -2.02 -16.82
C MET A 1054 12.32 -1.21 -17.29
N GLY A 1055 11.47 -0.72 -16.38
CA GLY A 1055 10.37 0.19 -16.71
C GLY A 1055 10.84 1.52 -17.30
N LYS A 1056 11.89 2.13 -16.74
CA LYS A 1056 12.51 3.35 -17.30
C LYS A 1056 13.14 3.12 -18.68
N LYS A 1057 13.83 1.98 -18.88
CA LYS A 1057 14.42 1.59 -20.17
C LYS A 1057 13.35 1.41 -21.24
N LEU A 1058 12.25 0.71 -20.91
CA LEU A 1058 11.10 0.56 -21.80
C LEU A 1058 10.55 1.93 -22.23
N LYS A 1059 10.37 2.86 -21.28
CA LYS A 1059 9.88 4.22 -21.56
C LYS A 1059 10.83 5.05 -22.44
N LEU A 1060 12.14 5.00 -22.17
CA LEU A 1060 13.13 5.86 -22.84
C LEU A 1060 13.63 5.32 -24.17
N PHE A 1061 13.80 3.99 -24.29
CA PHE A 1061 14.44 3.33 -25.44
C PHE A 1061 13.48 2.42 -26.23
N GLY A 1062 12.26 2.18 -25.71
CA GLY A 1062 11.26 1.29 -26.32
C GLY A 1062 11.48 -0.20 -26.06
N LYS A 1063 12.37 -0.54 -25.13
CA LYS A 1063 12.81 -1.91 -24.80
C LYS A 1063 13.25 -2.00 -23.34
N SER A 1064 12.82 -3.04 -22.61
CA SER A 1064 13.25 -3.33 -21.22
C SER A 1064 14.61 -4.06 -21.17
N ASP A 1065 14.83 -4.98 -22.12
CA ASP A 1065 16.01 -5.85 -22.31
C ASP A 1065 17.29 -5.10 -22.73
N THR A 1066 17.17 -3.85 -23.18
CA THR A 1066 18.31 -3.06 -23.67
C THR A 1066 19.38 -2.84 -22.58
N ILE A 1067 20.65 -2.89 -22.97
CA ILE A 1067 21.77 -2.50 -22.10
C ILE A 1067 21.98 -0.97 -22.04
N GLN A 1068 21.16 -0.19 -22.75
CA GLN A 1068 21.21 1.28 -22.75
C GLN A 1068 20.76 1.91 -21.41
N THR A 1069 21.48 2.96 -20.98
CA THR A 1069 21.16 3.81 -19.81
C THR A 1069 21.57 5.27 -20.06
N ASP A 1070 21.05 6.20 -19.27
CA ASP A 1070 21.60 7.56 -19.17
C ASP A 1070 22.99 7.51 -18.49
N TYR A 1071 23.99 8.14 -19.11
CA TYR A 1071 25.38 8.13 -18.65
C TYR A 1071 25.56 8.84 -17.32
N VAL A 1072 25.14 10.11 -17.22
CA VAL A 1072 25.43 10.94 -16.04
C VAL A 1072 24.70 10.41 -14.81
N VAL A 1073 23.46 9.93 -14.97
CA VAL A 1073 22.69 9.29 -13.90
C VAL A 1073 23.36 7.98 -13.44
N TYR A 1074 23.78 7.13 -14.37
CA TYR A 1074 24.45 5.86 -14.04
C TYR A 1074 25.78 6.10 -13.31
N MET A 1075 26.62 6.99 -13.85
CA MET A 1075 27.90 7.35 -13.25
C MET A 1075 27.73 7.99 -11.87
N ASP A 1076 26.72 8.85 -11.67
CA ASP A 1076 26.43 9.42 -10.36
C ASP A 1076 25.93 8.38 -9.34
N GLU A 1077 25.16 7.37 -9.76
CA GLU A 1077 24.72 6.27 -8.88
C GLU A 1077 25.93 5.47 -8.37
N LEU A 1078 26.79 4.99 -9.27
CA LEU A 1078 27.99 4.23 -8.92
C LEU A 1078 28.97 5.07 -8.09
N ALA A 1079 29.21 6.33 -8.48
CA ALA A 1079 30.08 7.24 -7.73
C ALA A 1079 29.52 7.58 -6.34
N SER A 1080 28.20 7.47 -6.12
CA SER A 1080 27.60 7.64 -4.80
C SER A 1080 27.89 6.46 -3.88
N PHE A 1081 27.84 5.21 -4.38
CA PHE A 1081 28.11 4.01 -3.58
C PHE A 1081 29.53 3.96 -3.01
N ILE A 1082 30.52 4.50 -3.75
CA ILE A 1082 31.93 4.58 -3.31
C ILE A 1082 32.31 5.96 -2.71
N GLY A 1083 31.36 6.89 -2.55
CA GLY A 1083 31.64 8.23 -2.01
C GLY A 1083 32.52 9.13 -2.89
N ALA A 1084 32.61 8.86 -4.19
CA ALA A 1084 33.40 9.63 -5.18
C ALA A 1084 32.56 10.65 -5.98
N LYS A 1085 31.23 10.71 -5.79
CA LYS A 1085 30.37 11.68 -6.47
C LYS A 1085 30.71 13.12 -6.04
N PRO A 1086 31.02 14.04 -6.96
CA PRO A 1086 31.31 15.44 -6.60
C PRO A 1086 30.07 16.14 -6.06
N ASN A 1087 30.19 16.75 -4.88
CA ASN A 1087 29.14 17.56 -4.29
C ASN A 1087 29.12 18.94 -4.96
N ILE A 1088 28.26 19.09 -5.99
CA ILE A 1088 28.20 20.30 -6.83
C ILE A 1088 27.91 21.58 -6.02
N PRO A 1089 26.91 21.63 -5.11
CA PRO A 1089 26.74 22.80 -4.26
C PRO A 1089 27.97 23.12 -3.42
N TRP A 1090 28.63 22.12 -2.84
CA TRP A 1090 29.85 22.35 -2.05
C TRP A 1090 31.00 22.93 -2.89
N LEU A 1091 31.14 22.50 -4.14
CA LEU A 1091 32.07 23.10 -5.09
C LEU A 1091 31.71 24.58 -5.37
N PHE A 1092 30.42 24.93 -5.48
CA PHE A 1092 30.03 26.33 -5.74
C PHE A 1092 30.46 27.32 -4.65
N LEU A 1093 30.63 26.92 -3.38
CA LEU A 1093 31.22 27.79 -2.35
C LEU A 1093 32.73 27.68 -2.21
N THR A 1094 33.33 26.52 -2.50
CA THR A 1094 34.77 26.28 -2.24
C THR A 1094 35.68 26.49 -3.44
N ASP A 1095 35.18 26.24 -4.65
CA ASP A 1095 35.87 26.50 -5.92
C ASP A 1095 34.83 26.76 -7.03
N PRO A 1096 34.20 27.96 -7.05
CA PRO A 1096 33.13 28.27 -7.99
C PRO A 1096 33.57 28.17 -9.47
N LYS A 1097 34.85 28.38 -9.76
CA LYS A 1097 35.39 28.20 -11.12
C LYS A 1097 35.32 26.74 -11.55
N LEU A 1098 35.71 25.82 -10.67
CA LEU A 1098 35.58 24.39 -10.92
C LEU A 1098 34.11 23.95 -10.94
N ALA A 1099 33.27 24.49 -10.06
CA ALA A 1099 31.84 24.16 -10.01
C ALA A 1099 31.11 24.47 -11.33
N LEU A 1100 31.40 25.62 -11.95
CA LEU A 1100 30.84 26.02 -13.24
C LEU A 1100 31.25 25.05 -14.37
N GLU A 1101 32.54 24.71 -14.48
CA GLU A 1101 33.04 23.74 -15.46
C GLU A 1101 32.50 22.32 -15.23
N VAL A 1102 32.34 21.90 -13.97
CA VAL A 1102 31.81 20.57 -13.63
C VAL A 1102 30.31 20.45 -13.95
N TYR A 1103 29.53 21.52 -13.73
CA TYR A 1103 28.07 21.49 -13.88
C TYR A 1103 27.56 21.88 -15.29
N PHE A 1104 28.06 23.00 -15.83
CA PHE A 1104 27.66 23.50 -17.16
C PHE A 1104 28.57 23.04 -18.29
N GLY A 1105 29.81 22.64 -17.96
CA GLY A 1105 30.76 22.07 -18.91
C GLY A 1105 30.56 20.55 -19.13
N PRO A 1106 31.44 19.94 -19.94
CA PRO A 1106 31.40 18.51 -20.27
C PRO A 1106 31.54 17.66 -19.02
N CYS A 1107 30.77 16.57 -18.93
CA CYS A 1107 30.86 15.60 -17.83
C CYS A 1107 32.07 14.65 -18.04
N THR A 1108 33.28 15.23 -18.04
CA THR A 1108 34.53 14.52 -18.31
C THR A 1108 34.89 13.50 -17.23
N PRO A 1109 35.60 12.40 -17.57
CA PRO A 1109 36.01 11.34 -16.66
C PRO A 1109 36.67 11.83 -15.38
N TYR A 1110 37.50 12.87 -15.49
CA TYR A 1110 38.23 13.51 -14.40
C TYR A 1110 37.35 13.86 -13.18
N GLN A 1111 36.07 14.19 -13.41
CA GLN A 1111 35.11 14.52 -12.34
C GLN A 1111 34.93 13.37 -11.34
N PHE A 1112 35.03 12.11 -11.78
CA PHE A 1112 34.78 10.92 -10.96
C PHE A 1112 36.01 10.44 -10.15
N ARG A 1113 37.15 11.14 -10.28
CA ARG A 1113 38.31 11.03 -9.38
C ARG A 1113 38.68 12.40 -8.77
N LEU A 1114 37.74 13.34 -8.71
CA LEU A 1114 37.94 14.64 -8.05
C LEU A 1114 37.86 14.56 -6.51
N VAL A 1115 36.98 13.68 -5.99
CA VAL A 1115 36.75 13.46 -4.55
C VAL A 1115 36.65 11.97 -4.25
N GLY A 1116 36.60 11.62 -2.96
CA GLY A 1116 36.43 10.23 -2.50
C GLY A 1116 37.69 9.35 -2.62
N PRO A 1117 37.54 8.02 -2.49
CA PRO A 1117 38.62 7.06 -2.65
C PRO A 1117 39.10 6.99 -4.11
N GLY A 1118 40.41 6.79 -4.29
CA GLY A 1118 41.06 6.79 -5.60
C GLY A 1118 41.14 8.17 -6.28
N LYS A 1119 40.96 9.28 -5.54
CA LYS A 1119 41.06 10.64 -6.09
C LYS A 1119 42.43 10.92 -6.73
N TRP A 1120 42.43 11.64 -7.84
CA TRP A 1120 43.63 12.01 -8.58
C TRP A 1120 43.97 13.50 -8.37
N PRO A 1121 45.15 13.87 -7.85
CA PRO A 1121 45.54 15.27 -7.65
C PRO A 1121 45.50 16.13 -8.92
N GLY A 1122 45.70 15.53 -10.09
CA GLY A 1122 45.62 16.23 -11.38
C GLY A 1122 44.20 16.57 -11.84
N ALA A 1123 43.15 15.97 -11.26
CA ALA A 1123 41.78 16.04 -11.78
C ALA A 1123 41.28 17.48 -11.96
N ARG A 1124 41.50 18.35 -10.97
CA ARG A 1124 41.17 19.79 -11.05
C ARG A 1124 41.85 20.47 -12.24
N LYS A 1125 43.16 20.24 -12.43
CA LYS A 1125 43.92 20.83 -13.54
C LYS A 1125 43.43 20.30 -14.87
N ALA A 1126 43.15 19.00 -14.97
CA ALA A 1126 42.65 18.36 -16.18
C ALA A 1126 41.30 18.95 -16.62
N ILE A 1127 40.32 19.08 -15.71
CA ILE A 1127 39.02 19.71 -15.99
C ILE A 1127 39.22 21.14 -16.50
N LEU A 1128 39.97 21.98 -15.78
CA LEU A 1128 40.16 23.39 -16.15
C LEU A 1128 40.99 23.62 -17.43
N THR A 1129 41.57 22.56 -18.02
CA THR A 1129 42.40 22.61 -19.24
C THR A 1129 41.91 21.67 -20.35
N GLN A 1130 40.73 21.06 -20.18
CA GLN A 1130 40.14 20.14 -21.18
C GLN A 1130 39.97 20.78 -22.56
N TRP A 1131 39.53 22.04 -22.59
CA TRP A 1131 39.41 22.83 -23.82
C TRP A 1131 40.76 23.18 -24.47
N ASP A 1132 41.85 23.29 -23.69
CA ASP A 1132 43.19 23.54 -24.24
C ASP A 1132 43.71 22.30 -24.98
N ARG A 1133 43.62 21.11 -24.36
CA ARG A 1133 43.99 19.84 -25.00
C ARG A 1133 43.13 19.51 -26.22
N LEU A 1134 41.87 19.92 -26.21
CA LEU A 1134 40.96 19.78 -27.35
C LEU A 1134 41.35 20.66 -28.55
N LEU A 1135 41.71 21.92 -28.31
CA LEU A 1135 42.01 22.88 -29.37
C LEU A 1135 43.44 22.73 -29.92
N LYS A 1136 44.40 22.26 -29.11
CA LYS A 1136 45.80 22.06 -29.50
C LYS A 1136 46.01 21.27 -30.81
N PRO A 1137 45.42 20.06 -31.01
CA PRO A 1137 45.61 19.29 -32.24
C PRO A 1137 44.85 19.88 -33.46
N MET A 1138 43.86 20.74 -33.23
CA MET A 1138 43.07 21.38 -34.30
C MET A 1138 43.64 22.73 -34.73
N THR A 1139 44.36 23.43 -33.85
CA THR A 1139 44.89 24.78 -34.10
C THR A 1139 46.35 24.73 -34.60
N THR A 1140 46.61 23.91 -35.63
CA THR A 1140 47.95 23.73 -36.21
C THR A 1140 48.45 24.95 -37.00
N ARG A 1141 47.55 25.86 -37.37
CA ARG A 1141 47.86 27.16 -37.98
C ARG A 1141 47.23 28.28 -37.15
N VAL A 1142 48.06 29.05 -36.45
CA VAL A 1142 47.60 30.19 -35.63
C VAL A 1142 47.45 31.44 -36.52
N VAL A 1143 46.25 32.02 -36.55
CA VAL A 1143 45.94 33.29 -37.24
C VAL A 1143 45.19 34.27 -36.32
N GLY A 1144 44.36 33.75 -35.41
CA GLY A 1144 43.72 34.50 -34.34
C GLY A 1144 43.70 33.70 -33.04
N SER A 1145 43.18 34.30 -31.97
CA SER A 1145 43.05 33.63 -30.66
C SER A 1145 42.08 32.44 -30.73
N PRO A 1146 42.42 31.27 -30.18
CA PRO A 1146 41.51 30.14 -30.11
C PRO A 1146 40.26 30.50 -29.31
N LEU A 1147 39.08 30.34 -29.93
CA LEU A 1147 37.81 30.49 -29.24
C LEU A 1147 37.60 29.27 -28.33
N LYS A 1148 37.30 29.52 -27.05
CA LYS A 1148 36.79 28.50 -26.11
C LYS A 1148 35.29 28.69 -25.93
N PRO A 1149 34.51 27.63 -25.66
CA PRO A 1149 33.08 27.77 -25.42
C PRO A 1149 32.81 28.68 -24.22
N CYS A 1150 31.93 29.66 -24.39
CA CYS A 1150 31.46 30.45 -23.25
C CYS A 1150 30.30 29.73 -22.56
N LEU A 1151 30.63 28.83 -21.61
CA LEU A 1151 29.67 28.00 -20.87
C LEU A 1151 28.51 28.81 -20.26
N PHE A 1152 28.77 30.05 -19.84
CA PHE A 1152 27.75 30.92 -19.26
C PHE A 1152 26.83 31.54 -20.33
N CYS A 1153 27.37 32.02 -21.47
CA CYS A 1153 26.58 32.75 -22.46
C CYS A 1153 25.63 31.87 -23.29
N ASN A 1154 26.02 30.64 -23.62
CA ASN A 1154 25.24 29.79 -24.54
C ASN A 1154 23.90 29.35 -23.93
N TRP A 1155 23.82 29.20 -22.60
CA TRP A 1155 22.58 28.87 -21.89
C TRP A 1155 21.81 30.08 -21.38
N PHE A 1156 22.50 31.18 -21.00
CA PHE A 1156 21.81 32.38 -20.53
C PHE A 1156 21.04 33.10 -21.65
N ARG A 1157 21.53 33.10 -22.89
CA ARG A 1157 20.87 33.79 -24.02
C ARG A 1157 19.44 33.27 -24.29
N PRO A 1158 19.20 31.96 -24.50
CA PRO A 1158 17.85 31.44 -24.72
C PRO A 1158 16.92 31.69 -23.53
N VAL A 1159 17.40 31.46 -22.30
CA VAL A 1159 16.59 31.64 -21.07
C VAL A 1159 16.25 33.11 -20.85
N LEU A 1160 17.21 34.02 -21.04
CA LEU A 1160 16.97 35.46 -20.95
C LEU A 1160 16.01 35.93 -22.05
N ILE A 1161 16.13 35.44 -23.28
CA ILE A 1161 15.17 35.73 -24.36
C ILE A 1161 13.78 35.23 -23.97
N SER A 1162 13.63 34.00 -23.48
CA SER A 1162 12.33 33.47 -23.03
C SER A 1162 11.75 34.25 -21.86
N VAL A 1163 12.56 34.62 -20.85
CA VAL A 1163 12.10 35.44 -19.71
C VAL A 1163 11.72 36.85 -20.16
N VAL A 1164 12.48 37.46 -21.08
CA VAL A 1164 12.15 38.77 -21.67
C VAL A 1164 10.92 38.69 -22.57
N SER A 1165 10.72 37.62 -23.34
CA SER A 1165 9.51 37.40 -24.14
C SER A 1165 8.28 37.14 -23.27
N ILE A 1166 8.41 36.39 -22.17
CA ILE A 1166 7.34 36.18 -21.18
C ILE A 1166 7.03 37.50 -20.46
N ALA A 1167 8.04 38.26 -20.04
CA ALA A 1167 7.85 39.59 -19.44
C ALA A 1167 7.21 40.58 -20.42
N ALA A 1168 7.63 40.58 -21.69
CA ALA A 1168 7.00 41.40 -22.73
C ALA A 1168 5.56 40.98 -23.01
N PHE A 1169 5.25 39.68 -22.98
CA PHE A 1169 3.88 39.18 -23.12
C PHE A 1169 2.99 39.58 -21.94
N ILE A 1170 3.53 39.56 -20.70
CA ILE A 1170 2.87 40.02 -19.46
C ILE A 1170 2.76 41.56 -19.37
N VAL A 1171 3.46 42.30 -20.23
CA VAL A 1171 3.37 43.78 -20.33
C VAL A 1171 2.48 44.21 -21.51
N LEU A 1172 2.18 43.31 -22.44
CA LEU A 1172 1.32 43.54 -23.61
C LEU A 1172 -0.10 42.96 -23.46
N PHE A 1173 -0.38 42.23 -22.37
CA PHE A 1173 -1.68 41.68 -21.98
C PHE A 1173 -1.92 41.90 -20.48
#